data_AF-A0A8X8C1Z7-F1
#
_entry.id   AF-A0A8X8C1Z7-F1
#
_cell.length_a   1.000
_cell.length_b   1.000
_cell.length_c   1.000
_cell.angle_alpha   90.00
_cell.angle_beta   90.00
_cell.angle_gamma   90.00
#
_symmetry.space_group_name_H-M   'P 1'
#
loop_
_entity.id
_entity.type
_entity.pdbx_description
1 polymer ?
#
loop_
_entity_poly.entity_id
_entity_poly.type
_entity_poly.pdbx_seq_one_letter_code
_entity_poly.pdbx_strand_id
1 'polypeptide(L)'
;MAIGIRHTSSNLKKRLCFFGVLFDISVRLHFGRPESRLVKQIIHHILKKLNYASSSDLKGLVGMDSRMKQIEALLCTQLPEVCFVGIWGMGGSGKTTIAGEIFNKIAREYEGHYFLANGTGKVEGIFLDVSKLRTENVEGMFLNVSEIREIELSSTAFARLYNLRLLKIYNSVAGDKCTVHLPSGLESLSHELRYLHWDGYPSTSLPCNFRPQNLVELNLSSSKVKQLWRGDQNLVNLKDVNLSNCEHITSLPDLSKARNLERLNLQFCTSLVKVPSSIQHLDRLNDLDLRGCTSLINLPSRINSRCLKSLNLSGCSNLKKCPETARKLTYLNLNETAVEELPQSIGEQSGLVVLNLKNCKHLVNLPENIYLLKSLLIADFSGCSSISRLPDFPRNISYLYLNGTAIEELPSSIGGLRELIYLDLSGCSSITEFPKVSNNIKELYLDGTAIREIPSSIECLCELAELHLRNCKQFEILPSSICKLRKLERLNLSGCLQFRNFPEVLEPMVCLRYLYLEQTSITKLPSPIGNLKGLACLEVGNCKYLNDIESFVDLQLPKRCVDLDCLRKLNLDGCSLSEVPDSLGRLSSLEVLDLSGNNFKTIPISINKLLELQYLGLRNCKRLKSLPELPPQLSKLDADNCESLNYLESSSSTVVQGNIFEFIFTNCLSLCRINQMPYLLMKFQLYTKKLHQLPNVREGACSFCLPGGVSPQWLSHQSWGSTITCQLSSHWANNEFLGFCLCAVIAFHSFSHSLQVKCTYHFSNEHGDNHDLYCYLHGWYDEKRIDSDHILIGFDPCLVAKEDYIFSDYSKVLVEFQLEDMNGNLLPLDLCQVHECGVRLLYEDGIHCIDYYCDPLEAMFQAKRARFQGSCSEDYIVMSFMFSKLANSLDFQLYPKELYRQEEPDVPAVPSSFWICGDTTPEWFSHQSWGSTVTCQLSSHLANSEFLGFSLCAVIAFRYFKNSLQVKCTYHFSNEHGDSHDFYCYLRIWNYERRTCSEHIFVGFDPCLVIKENDMFSKYNKVSVEFQLEDINGIFLALDVCQVCECGVRLLDAKDKHGLETRLQAQ
;
A
#
# COMPACT_ATOMS: atom_id res chain seq x y z
N MET A 1 40.36 -24.10 36.10
CA MET A 1 39.15 -24.82 35.62
C MET A 1 38.72 -25.69 36.79
N ALA A 2 37.45 -25.62 37.20
CA ALA A 2 36.90 -26.50 38.23
C ALA A 2 35.92 -27.47 37.56
N ILE A 3 35.94 -28.73 37.99
CA ILE A 3 35.11 -29.80 37.41
C ILE A 3 34.19 -30.34 38.51
N GLY A 4 32.88 -30.27 38.27
CA GLY A 4 31.88 -30.89 39.12
C GLY A 4 31.35 -32.16 38.44
N ILE A 5 31.44 -33.29 39.12
CA ILE A 5 30.94 -34.58 38.64
C ILE A 5 29.90 -35.10 39.64
N ARG A 6 28.69 -35.42 39.16
CA ARG A 6 27.61 -35.98 40.00
C ARG A 6 27.17 -37.33 39.44
N HIS A 7 27.23 -38.37 40.27
CA HIS A 7 26.81 -39.73 39.94
C HIS A 7 25.58 -40.14 40.76
N THR A 8 24.70 -40.95 40.17
CA THR A 8 23.54 -41.57 40.83
C THR A 8 23.62 -43.10 40.64
N SER A 9 23.53 -43.89 41.71
CA SER A 9 23.72 -45.35 41.67
C SER A 9 22.42 -46.16 41.81
N SER A 10 22.11 -47.00 40.82
CA SER A 10 21.39 -48.28 40.99
C SER A 10 21.67 -49.20 39.78
N ASN A 11 21.38 -50.50 39.90
CA ASN A 11 21.94 -51.56 39.05
C ASN A 11 21.43 -51.60 37.59
N LEU A 12 22.41 -51.78 36.69
CA LEU A 12 22.39 -52.46 35.36
C LEU A 12 21.55 -51.81 34.22
N LYS A 13 21.96 -50.63 33.72
CA LYS A 13 22.36 -50.31 32.30
C LYS A 13 22.66 -48.80 32.11
N LYS A 14 23.67 -48.43 31.31
CA LYS A 14 24.07 -47.02 31.02
C LYS A 14 22.99 -46.31 30.17
N ARG A 15 22.36 -45.22 30.65
CA ARG A 15 21.15 -44.63 30.03
C ARG A 15 21.25 -43.21 29.48
N LEU A 16 21.84 -42.22 30.16
CA LEU A 16 21.88 -40.82 29.64
C LEU A 16 23.11 -39.98 30.08
N CYS A 17 23.56 -39.05 29.22
CA CYS A 17 24.60 -38.04 29.52
C CYS A 17 24.19 -36.65 28.98
N PHE A 18 24.23 -35.60 29.80
CA PHE A 18 23.79 -34.23 29.46
C PHE A 18 24.87 -33.15 29.73
N PHE A 19 24.97 -32.18 28.82
CA PHE A 19 25.71 -30.92 28.96
C PHE A 19 24.86 -29.74 28.41
N GLY A 20 24.67 -28.63 29.15
CA GLY A 20 24.27 -27.22 28.75
C GLY A 20 22.78 -26.72 28.71
N VAL A 21 22.57 -25.43 28.34
CA VAL A 21 21.44 -24.45 28.59
C VAL A 21 20.46 -24.15 27.39
N LEU A 22 19.16 -23.88 27.66
CA LEU A 22 17.95 -23.84 26.78
C LEU A 22 17.71 -22.62 25.83
N PHE A 23 17.08 -22.82 24.64
CA PHE A 23 15.94 -22.05 24.02
C PHE A 23 15.41 -22.55 22.64
N ASP A 24 14.07 -22.68 22.54
CA ASP A 24 13.02 -22.72 21.45
C ASP A 24 13.34 -22.91 19.93
N ILE A 25 12.44 -23.62 19.19
CA ILE A 25 12.10 -23.48 17.74
C ILE A 25 10.93 -24.38 17.26
N SER A 26 10.41 -24.04 16.07
CA SER A 26 9.03 -24.09 15.56
C SER A 26 8.93 -24.87 14.20
N VAL A 27 7.84 -25.65 13.89
CA VAL A 27 7.62 -26.39 12.60
C VAL A 27 6.13 -26.53 12.16
N ARG A 28 5.77 -26.13 10.93
CA ARG A 28 4.44 -26.23 10.26
C ARG A 28 4.18 -27.58 9.55
N LEU A 29 2.97 -28.15 9.64
CA LEU A 29 2.49 -29.27 8.77
C LEU A 29 0.96 -29.25 8.48
N HIS A 30 0.55 -29.73 7.29
CA HIS A 30 -0.83 -29.94 6.78
C HIS A 30 -1.31 -31.40 6.95
N PHE A 31 -2.64 -31.62 7.01
CA PHE A 31 -3.30 -32.83 7.53
C PHE A 31 -3.60 -33.99 6.56
N GLY A 32 -3.62 -35.20 7.15
CA GLY A 32 -4.32 -36.43 6.70
C GLY A 32 -3.89 -37.69 7.49
N ARG A 33 -4.71 -38.18 8.45
CA ARG A 33 -4.48 -39.23 9.50
C ARG A 33 -4.38 -40.71 9.01
N PRO A 34 -4.11 -41.74 9.89
CA PRO A 34 -3.64 -41.71 11.29
C PRO A 34 -2.38 -42.58 11.62
N GLU A 35 -1.56 -42.02 12.50
CA GLU A 35 -0.78 -42.63 13.62
C GLU A 35 0.38 -43.61 13.33
N SER A 36 0.22 -44.73 12.60
CA SER A 36 1.35 -45.67 12.43
C SER A 36 2.39 -45.20 11.40
N ARG A 37 1.93 -44.39 10.44
CA ARG A 37 2.77 -43.78 9.39
C ARG A 37 3.51 -42.55 9.90
N LEU A 38 2.94 -41.82 10.86
CA LEU A 38 3.55 -40.64 11.49
C LEU A 38 4.85 -41.01 12.22
N VAL A 39 4.82 -42.08 13.01
CA VAL A 39 6.01 -42.60 13.71
C VAL A 39 7.08 -43.07 12.71
N LYS A 40 6.69 -43.77 11.64
CA LYS A 40 7.62 -44.21 10.58
C LYS A 40 8.19 -43.06 9.76
N GLN A 41 7.42 -41.99 9.53
CA GLN A 41 7.86 -40.82 8.77
C GLN A 41 8.70 -39.86 9.61
N ILE A 42 8.43 -39.73 10.91
CA ILE A 42 9.31 -39.06 11.88
C ILE A 42 10.68 -39.74 11.90
N ILE A 43 10.70 -41.09 12.01
CA ILE A 43 11.94 -41.87 11.96
C ILE A 43 12.67 -41.70 10.61
N HIS A 44 11.95 -41.73 9.48
CA HIS A 44 12.52 -41.56 8.15
C HIS A 44 13.08 -40.14 7.91
N HIS A 45 12.41 -39.10 8.43
CA HIS A 45 12.84 -37.71 8.30
C HIS A 45 14.04 -37.38 9.19
N ILE A 46 14.12 -37.98 10.40
CA ILE A 46 15.27 -37.89 11.31
C ILE A 46 16.49 -38.62 10.73
N LEU A 47 16.32 -39.81 10.17
CA LEU A 47 17.40 -40.56 9.50
C LEU A 47 17.97 -39.82 8.28
N LYS A 48 17.12 -39.09 7.54
CA LYS A 48 17.57 -38.31 6.37
C LYS A 48 18.36 -37.04 6.76
N LYS A 49 18.08 -36.46 7.93
CA LYS A 49 18.81 -35.30 8.49
C LYS A 49 20.08 -35.68 9.27
N LEU A 50 20.13 -36.87 9.88
CA LEU A 50 21.31 -37.38 10.60
C LEU A 50 22.49 -37.76 9.67
N ASN A 51 22.26 -37.92 8.36
CA ASN A 51 23.30 -38.26 7.38
C ASN A 51 24.20 -37.09 6.92
N TYR A 52 24.14 -35.92 7.57
CA TYR A 52 24.91 -34.73 7.17
C TYR A 52 26.01 -34.29 8.16
N ALA A 53 26.49 -35.16 9.06
CA ALA A 53 27.58 -34.81 9.97
C ALA A 53 28.67 -35.90 10.08
N SER A 54 29.62 -35.85 9.14
CA SER A 54 31.01 -36.31 9.31
C SER A 54 31.88 -35.35 8.48
N SER A 55 33.02 -34.82 8.88
CA SER A 55 33.93 -34.97 10.02
C SER A 55 34.80 -33.71 10.06
N SER A 56 35.37 -33.32 11.20
CA SER A 56 36.58 -32.49 11.19
C SER A 56 37.58 -32.97 12.24
N ASP A 57 38.63 -33.64 11.76
CA ASP A 57 39.86 -33.89 12.52
C ASP A 57 40.59 -32.56 12.74
N LEU A 58 40.88 -32.19 13.98
CA LEU A 58 41.76 -31.07 14.31
C LEU A 58 43.11 -31.57 14.81
N LYS A 59 44.02 -31.85 13.88
CA LYS A 59 45.46 -31.85 14.16
C LYS A 59 45.92 -30.40 14.33
N GLY A 60 46.37 -30.00 15.53
CA GLY A 60 47.10 -28.74 15.69
C GLY A 60 47.01 -28.02 17.05
N LEU A 61 46.19 -28.48 18.01
CA LEU A 61 46.02 -27.77 19.28
C LEU A 61 47.00 -28.27 20.36
N VAL A 62 48.17 -27.64 20.44
CA VAL A 62 49.24 -27.97 21.40
C VAL A 62 48.77 -27.73 22.85
N GLY A 63 48.85 -28.77 23.69
CA GLY A 63 48.53 -28.72 25.13
C GLY A 63 47.15 -29.27 25.54
N MET A 64 46.31 -29.64 24.57
CA MET A 64 45.00 -30.30 24.82
C MET A 64 45.14 -31.71 25.41
N ASP A 65 46.09 -32.52 24.91
CA ASP A 65 46.27 -33.91 25.33
C ASP A 65 46.62 -34.06 26.83
N SER A 66 47.42 -33.13 27.36
CA SER A 66 47.79 -33.11 28.79
C SER A 66 46.58 -32.82 29.69
N ARG A 67 45.72 -31.88 29.29
CA ARG A 67 44.49 -31.53 30.01
C ARG A 67 43.43 -32.63 29.90
N MET A 68 43.32 -33.26 28.72
CA MET A 68 42.45 -34.41 28.49
C MET A 68 42.83 -35.58 29.38
N LYS A 69 44.12 -35.96 29.45
CA LYS A 69 44.58 -37.05 30.34
C LYS A 69 44.28 -36.81 31.82
N GLN A 70 44.36 -35.56 32.28
CA GLN A 70 44.00 -35.20 33.66
C GLN A 70 42.50 -35.35 33.94
N ILE A 71 41.64 -35.01 32.97
CA ILE A 71 40.19 -35.16 33.11
C ILE A 71 39.77 -36.63 32.96
N GLU A 72 40.41 -37.38 32.04
CA GLU A 72 40.21 -38.82 31.86
C GLU A 72 40.59 -39.60 33.14
N ALA A 73 41.64 -39.20 33.86
CA ALA A 73 42.00 -39.82 35.15
C ALA A 73 40.97 -39.56 36.27
N LEU A 74 40.15 -38.50 36.15
CA LEU A 74 39.08 -38.16 37.09
C LEU A 74 37.74 -38.80 36.70
N LEU A 75 37.55 -39.14 35.43
CA LEU A 75 36.38 -39.84 34.91
C LEU A 75 36.58 -41.35 35.11
N CYS A 76 36.11 -41.90 36.23
CA CYS A 76 36.07 -43.35 36.43
C CYS A 76 35.19 -44.00 35.35
N THR A 77 35.78 -44.58 34.29
CA THR A 77 35.06 -45.17 33.15
C THR A 77 34.42 -46.53 33.46
N GLN A 78 34.58 -47.03 34.69
CA GLN A 78 33.86 -48.20 35.18
C GLN A 78 32.81 -47.78 36.22
N LEU A 79 31.55 -47.69 35.74
CA LEU A 79 30.25 -47.61 36.46
C LEU A 79 29.77 -46.21 36.91
N PRO A 80 28.87 -45.53 36.15
CA PRO A 80 27.43 -45.41 36.55
C PRO A 80 26.40 -45.23 35.38
N GLU A 81 25.09 -45.19 35.70
CA GLU A 81 23.97 -45.12 34.72
C GLU A 81 23.75 -43.75 34.04
N VAL A 82 24.03 -42.64 34.75
CA VAL A 82 23.92 -41.26 34.24
C VAL A 82 25.13 -40.46 34.71
N CYS A 83 25.79 -39.75 33.79
CA CYS A 83 26.96 -38.94 34.08
C CYS A 83 26.69 -37.47 33.75
N PHE A 84 26.86 -36.59 34.75
CA PHE A 84 26.84 -35.15 34.57
C PHE A 84 28.25 -34.63 34.84
N VAL A 85 28.85 -34.00 33.83
CA VAL A 85 30.16 -33.38 33.94
C VAL A 85 29.99 -31.90 33.66
N GLY A 86 30.31 -31.05 34.63
CA GLY A 86 30.30 -29.60 34.48
C GLY A 86 31.72 -29.07 34.40
N ILE A 87 32.07 -28.37 33.32
CA ILE A 87 33.38 -27.72 33.16
C ILE A 87 33.21 -26.20 33.28
N TRP A 88 33.70 -25.63 34.38
CA TRP A 88 33.59 -24.19 34.63
C TRP A 88 34.97 -23.49 34.63
N GLY A 89 35.02 -22.28 34.04
CA GLY A 89 36.20 -21.40 34.05
C GLY A 89 35.98 -20.09 33.28
N MET A 90 36.89 -19.12 33.41
CA MET A 90 36.84 -17.82 32.71
C MET A 90 36.74 -17.96 31.18
N GLY A 91 36.10 -17.01 30.50
CA GLY A 91 35.94 -16.98 29.03
C GLY A 91 37.26 -17.11 28.26
N GLY A 92 37.25 -17.74 27.08
CA GLY A 92 38.46 -17.91 26.23
C GLY A 92 39.35 -19.12 26.55
N SER A 93 39.08 -19.89 27.61
CA SER A 93 39.95 -20.99 28.06
C SER A 93 39.80 -22.34 27.32
N GLY A 94 39.12 -22.39 26.16
CA GLY A 94 38.91 -23.63 25.39
C GLY A 94 37.87 -24.62 25.96
N LYS A 95 36.94 -24.16 26.80
CA LYS A 95 35.98 -25.02 27.54
C LYS A 95 35.07 -25.85 26.63
N THR A 96 34.46 -25.19 25.64
CA THR A 96 33.53 -25.83 24.70
C THR A 96 34.23 -26.89 23.86
N THR A 97 35.47 -26.60 23.44
CA THR A 97 36.29 -27.52 22.65
C THR A 97 36.70 -28.75 23.47
N ILE A 98 37.14 -28.57 24.73
CA ILE A 98 37.46 -29.69 25.63
C ILE A 98 36.21 -30.52 25.97
N ALA A 99 35.07 -29.87 26.21
CA ALA A 99 33.81 -30.56 26.49
C ALA A 99 33.31 -31.37 25.29
N GLY A 100 33.49 -30.85 24.06
CA GLY A 100 33.10 -31.52 22.81
C GLY A 100 33.93 -32.76 22.53
N GLU A 101 35.24 -32.69 22.75
CA GLU A 101 36.13 -33.85 22.58
C GLU A 101 35.87 -34.96 23.61
N ILE A 102 35.65 -34.60 24.88
CA ILE A 102 35.29 -35.57 25.92
C ILE A 102 33.95 -36.22 25.59
N PHE A 103 32.96 -35.42 25.19
CA PHE A 103 31.65 -35.92 24.78
C PHE A 103 31.77 -36.92 23.62
N ASN A 104 32.48 -36.56 22.54
CA ASN A 104 32.64 -37.43 21.38
C ASN A 104 33.30 -38.77 21.71
N LYS A 105 34.20 -38.80 22.70
CA LYS A 105 34.83 -40.04 23.18
C LYS A 105 33.88 -40.93 23.98
N ILE A 106 33.10 -40.39 24.91
CA ILE A 106 32.32 -41.20 25.87
C ILE A 106 30.85 -41.37 25.49
N ALA A 107 30.31 -40.52 24.61
CA ALA A 107 28.89 -40.51 24.21
C ALA A 107 28.42 -41.86 23.65
N ARG A 108 29.29 -42.56 22.91
CA ARG A 108 29.01 -43.87 22.31
C ARG A 108 28.81 -44.99 23.33
N GLU A 109 29.17 -44.77 24.59
CA GLU A 109 28.96 -45.73 25.67
C GLU A 109 27.57 -45.60 26.35
N TYR A 110 26.73 -44.63 25.96
CA TYR A 110 25.41 -44.36 26.56
C TYR A 110 24.27 -44.51 25.53
N GLU A 111 23.14 -45.09 25.96
CA GLU A 111 21.93 -45.28 25.13
C GLU A 111 21.30 -43.95 24.64
N GLY A 112 21.57 -42.83 25.33
CA GLY A 112 21.25 -41.47 24.87
C GLY A 112 22.31 -40.46 25.31
N HIS A 113 22.73 -39.56 24.42
CA HIS A 113 23.79 -38.59 24.67
C HIS A 113 23.51 -37.25 23.97
N TYR A 114 23.74 -36.13 24.65
CA TYR A 114 23.55 -34.79 24.08
C TYR A 114 24.62 -33.79 24.52
N PHE A 115 25.15 -33.01 23.57
CA PHE A 115 26.21 -32.03 23.77
C PHE A 115 25.74 -30.62 23.44
N LEU A 116 25.84 -29.70 24.40
CA LEU A 116 25.69 -28.27 24.11
C LEU A 116 27.02 -27.57 23.92
N ALA A 117 27.16 -26.95 22.76
CA ALA A 117 28.15 -25.91 22.50
C ALA A 117 27.49 -24.52 22.59
N ASN A 118 28.11 -23.58 23.32
CA ASN A 118 27.65 -22.19 23.32
C ASN A 118 27.95 -21.52 21.96
N GLY A 119 26.91 -21.13 21.22
CA GLY A 119 27.01 -20.25 20.04
C GLY A 119 25.80 -20.37 19.10
N THR A 120 24.82 -19.46 19.24
CA THR A 120 23.82 -19.00 18.25
C THR A 120 23.15 -20.02 17.30
N GLY A 121 23.07 -21.30 17.65
CA GLY A 121 22.39 -22.34 16.86
C GLY A 121 21.01 -22.69 17.43
N LYS A 122 20.02 -22.76 16.54
CA LYS A 122 18.67 -23.28 16.74
C LYS A 122 18.64 -24.54 17.64
N VAL A 123 17.77 -24.58 18.66
CA VAL A 123 17.53 -25.81 19.43
C VAL A 123 16.44 -26.63 18.73
N GLU A 124 16.83 -27.79 18.20
CA GLU A 124 15.86 -28.86 17.89
C GLU A 124 15.57 -29.63 19.20
N GLY A 125 14.29 -29.78 19.52
CA GLY A 125 13.79 -30.17 20.82
C GLY A 125 14.25 -31.53 21.36
N ILE A 126 14.05 -31.71 22.68
CA ILE A 126 14.26 -32.97 23.39
C ILE A 126 13.22 -33.99 22.90
N PHE A 127 13.67 -35.06 22.26
CA PHE A 127 12.88 -36.26 22.04
C PHE A 127 12.77 -37.05 23.36
N LEU A 128 11.56 -37.10 23.93
CA LEU A 128 11.19 -38.15 24.87
C LEU A 128 10.20 -39.07 24.16
N ASP A 129 10.64 -40.26 23.80
CA ASP A 129 9.73 -41.37 23.49
C ASP A 129 8.99 -41.73 24.80
N VAL A 130 7.84 -41.10 25.02
CA VAL A 130 7.02 -41.25 26.24
C VAL A 130 6.57 -42.71 26.42
N SER A 131 6.64 -43.53 25.37
CA SER A 131 6.35 -44.97 25.45
C SER A 131 7.46 -45.80 26.11
N LYS A 132 8.68 -45.23 26.31
CA LYS A 132 9.85 -45.92 26.88
C LYS A 132 10.35 -45.35 28.21
N LEU A 133 9.83 -44.22 28.68
CA LEU A 133 10.17 -43.67 30.00
C LEU A 133 9.26 -44.27 31.08
N ARG A 134 9.85 -44.68 32.21
CA ARG A 134 9.07 -44.89 33.43
C ARG A 134 8.48 -43.53 33.81
N THR A 135 7.18 -43.35 33.57
CA THR A 135 6.42 -42.09 33.74
C THR A 135 6.44 -41.55 35.17
N GLU A 136 6.93 -42.35 36.12
CA GLU A 136 7.07 -42.05 37.55
C GLU A 136 8.10 -40.94 37.86
N ASN A 137 9.01 -40.57 36.96
CA ASN A 137 10.08 -39.58 37.26
C ASN A 137 9.88 -38.20 36.63
N VAL A 138 8.77 -37.96 35.90
CA VAL A 138 8.56 -36.70 35.17
C VAL A 138 7.89 -35.67 36.09
N GLU A 139 8.63 -34.62 36.46
CA GLU A 139 8.12 -33.52 37.31
C GLU A 139 7.76 -32.24 36.53
N GLY A 140 8.19 -32.09 35.27
CA GLY A 140 7.93 -30.88 34.49
C GLY A 140 7.78 -31.17 33.01
N MET A 141 6.86 -30.45 32.35
CA MET A 141 6.60 -30.59 30.92
C MET A 141 6.24 -29.23 30.30
N PHE A 142 6.88 -28.93 29.18
CA PHE A 142 6.63 -27.75 28.36
C PHE A 142 6.35 -28.17 26.92
N LEU A 143 5.32 -27.59 26.31
CA LEU A 143 4.93 -27.85 24.94
C LEU A 143 4.58 -26.51 24.27
N ASN A 144 5.42 -26.09 23.32
CA ASN A 144 5.11 -24.98 22.44
C ASN A 144 4.30 -25.51 21.25
N VAL A 145 3.07 -25.02 21.07
CA VAL A 145 2.15 -25.48 20.03
C VAL A 145 2.00 -24.49 18.86
N SER A 146 2.80 -23.42 18.82
CA SER A 146 2.65 -22.32 17.84
C SER A 146 2.56 -22.70 16.37
N GLU A 147 3.22 -23.79 15.99
CA GLU A 147 3.33 -24.17 14.58
C GLU A 147 2.51 -25.41 14.23
N ILE A 148 1.86 -25.98 15.26
CA ILE A 148 1.01 -27.13 15.10
C ILE A 148 -0.40 -26.59 14.86
N ARG A 149 -1.04 -27.01 13.76
CA ARG A 149 -2.39 -26.56 13.43
C ARG A 149 -3.46 -27.24 14.29
N GLU A 150 -3.27 -28.53 14.56
CA GLU A 150 -4.22 -29.35 15.32
C GLU A 150 -3.46 -30.44 16.10
N ILE A 151 -3.88 -30.71 17.34
CA ILE A 151 -3.38 -31.82 18.16
C ILE A 151 -4.58 -32.56 18.72
N GLU A 152 -4.65 -33.88 18.57
CA GLU A 152 -5.63 -34.69 19.27
C GLU A 152 -4.98 -35.38 20.48
N LEU A 153 -5.55 -35.17 21.67
CA LEU A 153 -5.10 -35.78 22.91
C LEU A 153 -6.12 -36.82 23.39
N SER A 154 -5.63 -37.95 23.91
CA SER A 154 -6.47 -38.94 24.61
C SER A 154 -6.83 -38.45 26.02
N SER A 155 -7.96 -38.93 26.55
CA SER A 155 -8.39 -38.63 27.93
C SER A 155 -7.37 -39.06 28.99
N THR A 156 -6.58 -40.08 28.68
CA THR A 156 -5.53 -40.65 29.53
C THR A 156 -4.15 -40.03 29.32
N ALA A 157 -3.99 -39.00 28.47
CA ALA A 157 -2.69 -38.49 28.04
C ALA A 157 -1.74 -38.13 29.19
N PHE A 158 -2.28 -37.64 30.31
CA PHE A 158 -1.50 -37.29 31.52
C PHE A 158 -1.74 -38.22 32.70
N ALA A 159 -2.53 -39.29 32.53
CA ALA A 159 -3.00 -40.14 33.62
C ALA A 159 -1.89 -40.91 34.33
N ARG A 160 -0.71 -41.08 33.72
CA ARG A 160 0.46 -41.79 34.30
C ARG A 160 1.56 -40.86 34.84
N LEU A 161 1.37 -39.54 34.76
CA LEU A 161 2.36 -38.54 35.17
C LEU A 161 2.11 -38.05 36.60
N TYR A 162 2.05 -38.98 37.57
CA TYR A 162 1.59 -38.68 38.92
C TYR A 162 2.45 -37.67 39.69
N ASN A 163 3.73 -37.52 39.33
CA ASN A 163 4.68 -36.61 39.99
C ASN A 163 4.84 -35.24 39.28
N LEU A 164 3.99 -34.94 38.29
CA LEU A 164 4.09 -33.71 37.51
C LEU A 164 3.77 -32.47 38.37
N ARG A 165 4.74 -31.55 38.48
CA ARG A 165 4.66 -30.28 39.22
C ARG A 165 4.48 -29.07 38.31
N LEU A 166 4.92 -29.16 37.07
CA LEU A 166 4.87 -28.07 36.10
C LEU A 166 4.35 -28.58 34.77
N LEU A 167 3.25 -28.00 34.30
CA LEU A 167 2.70 -28.26 32.98
C LEU A 167 2.49 -26.93 32.28
N LYS A 168 3.16 -26.72 31.15
CA LYS A 168 3.01 -25.53 30.32
C LYS A 168 2.78 -25.91 28.85
N ILE A 169 1.58 -25.65 28.34
CA ILE A 169 1.19 -25.81 26.94
C ILE A 169 0.82 -24.42 26.43
N TYR A 170 1.60 -23.86 25.51
CA TYR A 170 1.51 -22.45 25.15
C TYR A 170 1.76 -22.18 23.68
N ASN A 171 1.31 -21.03 23.22
CA ASN A 171 1.57 -20.53 21.87
C ASN A 171 2.49 -19.29 21.96
N SER A 172 3.72 -19.40 21.46
CA SER A 172 4.72 -18.32 21.37
C SER A 172 4.49 -17.28 20.25
N VAL A 173 3.63 -17.56 19.27
CA VAL A 173 3.38 -16.67 18.11
C VAL A 173 1.95 -16.13 18.18
N ALA A 174 1.79 -14.81 18.07
CA ALA A 174 0.47 -14.20 17.96
C ALA A 174 -0.12 -14.50 16.57
N GLY A 175 -1.17 -15.33 16.49
CA GLY A 175 -1.78 -15.76 15.22
C GLY A 175 -2.62 -17.03 15.36
N ASP A 176 -2.76 -17.78 14.25
CA ASP A 176 -3.51 -19.05 14.17
C ASP A 176 -3.21 -19.96 15.37
N LYS A 177 -4.19 -20.11 16.27
CA LYS A 177 -4.04 -20.94 17.45
C LYS A 177 -4.12 -22.41 17.05
N CYS A 178 -3.17 -23.22 17.52
CA CYS A 178 -3.27 -24.67 17.48
C CYS A 178 -4.62 -25.13 18.05
N THR A 179 -5.39 -25.89 17.29
CA THR A 179 -6.65 -26.48 17.77
C THR A 179 -6.35 -27.79 18.49
N VAL A 180 -6.39 -27.80 19.82
CA VAL A 180 -6.27 -29.03 20.59
C VAL A 180 -7.64 -29.70 20.70
N HIS A 181 -7.82 -30.87 20.08
CA HIS A 181 -9.00 -31.70 20.27
C HIS A 181 -8.81 -32.63 21.47
N LEU A 182 -9.78 -32.57 22.37
CA LEU A 182 -9.87 -33.42 23.54
C LEU A 182 -11.34 -33.89 23.69
N PRO A 183 -11.81 -34.78 22.80
CA PRO A 183 -13.23 -35.09 22.64
C PRO A 183 -13.87 -35.70 23.91
N SER A 184 -13.10 -36.44 24.69
CA SER A 184 -13.56 -37.08 25.94
C SER A 184 -13.20 -36.30 27.21
N GLY A 185 -12.58 -35.11 27.09
CA GLY A 185 -11.99 -34.41 28.23
C GLY A 185 -10.77 -35.14 28.80
N LEU A 186 -10.19 -34.61 29.89
CA LEU A 186 -9.10 -35.26 30.64
C LEU A 186 -9.67 -36.07 31.81
N GLU A 187 -9.19 -37.30 31.98
CA GLU A 187 -9.55 -38.15 33.12
C GLU A 187 -8.88 -37.71 34.43
N SER A 188 -7.62 -37.27 34.36
CA SER A 188 -6.86 -36.85 35.55
C SER A 188 -5.70 -35.91 35.20
N LEU A 189 -5.29 -35.15 36.21
CA LEU A 189 -4.06 -34.37 36.27
C LEU A 189 -3.34 -34.66 37.59
N SER A 190 -2.01 -34.54 37.63
CA SER A 190 -1.24 -34.77 38.86
C SER A 190 -1.65 -33.83 39.98
N HIS A 191 -1.82 -34.36 41.18
CA HIS A 191 -2.08 -33.58 42.41
C HIS A 191 -0.82 -32.86 42.95
N GLU A 192 0.36 -33.14 42.39
CA GLU A 192 1.61 -32.47 42.71
C GLU A 192 1.80 -31.16 41.92
N LEU A 193 0.90 -30.84 40.97
CA LEU A 193 0.97 -29.64 40.14
C LEU A 193 1.04 -28.36 40.99
N ARG A 194 2.06 -27.56 40.71
CA ARG A 194 2.31 -26.21 41.26
C ARG A 194 2.07 -25.13 40.22
N TYR A 195 2.34 -25.42 38.96
CA TYR A 195 2.20 -24.48 37.86
C TYR A 195 1.47 -25.17 36.72
N LEU A 196 0.30 -24.65 36.37
CA LEU A 196 -0.49 -25.12 35.24
C LEU A 196 -0.73 -23.95 34.30
N HIS A 197 -0.03 -23.93 33.16
CA HIS A 197 -0.25 -23.00 32.05
C HIS A 197 -0.77 -23.79 30.86
N TRP A 198 -1.97 -23.51 30.40
CA TRP A 198 -2.51 -24.09 29.18
C TRP A 198 -3.33 -23.06 28.39
N ASP A 199 -2.72 -22.51 27.35
CA ASP A 199 -3.41 -21.59 26.43
C ASP A 199 -4.40 -22.36 25.56
N GLY A 200 -5.64 -21.87 25.47
CA GLY A 200 -6.66 -22.51 24.64
C GLY A 200 -7.11 -23.87 25.17
N TYR A 201 -7.12 -24.08 26.49
CA TYR A 201 -7.55 -25.35 27.08
C TYR A 201 -8.93 -25.76 26.54
N PRO A 202 -9.04 -26.97 25.96
CA PRO A 202 -10.19 -27.31 25.10
C PRO A 202 -11.44 -27.77 25.86
N SER A 203 -11.29 -28.17 27.12
CA SER A 203 -12.41 -28.65 27.93
C SER A 203 -13.12 -27.53 28.68
N THR A 204 -14.40 -27.77 28.98
CA THR A 204 -15.26 -26.81 29.69
C THR A 204 -14.98 -26.72 31.19
N SER A 205 -14.21 -27.66 31.75
CA SER A 205 -13.76 -27.67 33.15
C SER A 205 -12.48 -28.49 33.33
N LEU A 206 -11.77 -28.29 34.45
CA LEU A 206 -10.68 -29.19 34.85
C LEU A 206 -11.24 -30.54 35.35
N PRO A 207 -10.45 -31.62 35.33
CA PRO A 207 -10.90 -32.95 35.77
C PRO A 207 -11.52 -32.93 37.17
N CYS A 208 -12.65 -33.60 37.35
CA CYS A 208 -13.41 -33.56 38.60
C CYS A 208 -12.67 -34.15 39.81
N ASN A 209 -11.66 -35.00 39.57
CA ASN A 209 -10.78 -35.57 40.59
C ASN A 209 -9.56 -34.71 40.92
N PHE A 210 -9.29 -33.64 40.16
CA PHE A 210 -8.11 -32.80 40.36
C PHE A 210 -8.22 -31.99 41.66
N ARG A 211 -7.17 -32.07 42.50
CA ARG A 211 -7.06 -31.36 43.78
C ARG A 211 -5.98 -30.27 43.69
N PRO A 212 -6.33 -28.99 43.58
CA PRO A 212 -5.37 -27.89 43.33
C PRO A 212 -4.64 -27.39 44.60
N GLN A 213 -4.51 -28.20 45.67
CA GLN A 213 -3.93 -27.75 46.94
C GLN A 213 -2.48 -27.25 46.81
N ASN A 214 -1.69 -27.88 45.94
CA ASN A 214 -0.30 -27.53 45.69
C ASN A 214 -0.13 -26.44 44.62
N LEU A 215 -1.22 -26.02 43.97
CA LEU A 215 -1.19 -25.10 42.85
C LEU A 215 -0.84 -23.69 43.33
N VAL A 216 0.18 -23.10 42.71
CA VAL A 216 0.69 -21.74 42.94
C VAL A 216 0.23 -20.81 41.82
N GLU A 217 0.25 -21.29 40.58
CA GLU A 217 -0.16 -20.53 39.40
C GLU A 217 -1.09 -21.35 38.51
N LEU A 218 -2.19 -20.73 38.11
CA LEU A 218 -3.14 -21.26 37.14
C LEU A 218 -3.30 -20.27 36.00
N ASN A 219 -2.80 -20.62 34.82
CA ASN A 219 -3.02 -19.88 33.59
C ASN A 219 -3.80 -20.77 32.60
N LEU A 220 -5.06 -20.43 32.36
CA LEU A 220 -5.90 -21.08 31.35
C LEU A 220 -6.38 -20.03 30.34
N SER A 221 -5.50 -19.13 29.91
CA SER A 221 -5.90 -18.04 29.01
C SER A 221 -6.49 -18.56 27.69
N SER A 222 -7.42 -17.80 27.12
CA SER A 222 -8.10 -18.10 25.85
C SER A 222 -8.82 -19.46 25.80
N SER A 223 -9.25 -20.00 26.94
CA SER A 223 -9.77 -21.37 27.04
C SER A 223 -11.29 -21.47 26.90
N LYS A 224 -11.79 -22.68 26.63
CA LYS A 224 -13.23 -22.98 26.54
C LYS A 224 -13.90 -23.23 27.90
N VAL A 225 -13.21 -22.89 28.99
CA VAL A 225 -13.66 -23.17 30.35
C VAL A 225 -14.93 -22.39 30.67
N LYS A 226 -15.98 -23.11 31.07
CA LYS A 226 -17.24 -22.56 31.59
C LYS A 226 -17.22 -22.47 33.11
N GLN A 227 -16.58 -23.45 33.75
CA GLN A 227 -16.44 -23.57 35.20
C GLN A 227 -15.10 -24.23 35.50
N LEU A 228 -14.29 -23.67 36.40
CA LEU A 228 -12.96 -24.22 36.73
C LEU A 228 -13.04 -25.63 37.34
N TRP A 229 -13.82 -25.77 38.42
CA TRP A 229 -14.02 -27.02 39.16
C TRP A 229 -15.35 -27.01 39.91
N ARG A 230 -15.82 -28.19 40.33
CA ARG A 230 -17.02 -28.35 41.17
C ARG A 230 -16.63 -28.43 42.65
N GLY A 231 -17.50 -27.89 43.51
CA GLY A 231 -17.35 -27.90 44.96
C GLY A 231 -16.22 -27.01 45.50
N ASP A 232 -16.07 -27.01 46.82
CA ASP A 232 -15.08 -26.19 47.52
C ASP A 232 -13.69 -26.80 47.43
N GLN A 233 -12.76 -26.09 46.79
CA GLN A 233 -11.37 -26.53 46.65
C GLN A 233 -10.47 -25.89 47.71
N ASN A 234 -9.42 -26.59 48.13
CA ASN A 234 -8.35 -25.99 48.94
C ASN A 234 -7.35 -25.29 48.01
N LEU A 235 -7.26 -23.96 48.11
CA LEU A 235 -6.46 -23.10 47.22
C LEU A 235 -5.38 -22.32 47.99
N VAL A 236 -4.96 -22.83 49.15
CA VAL A 236 -4.11 -22.08 50.09
C VAL A 236 -2.79 -21.62 49.49
N ASN A 237 -2.22 -22.34 48.53
CA ASN A 237 -0.94 -22.00 47.89
C ASN A 237 -1.07 -21.12 46.64
N LEU A 238 -2.29 -20.90 46.15
CA LEU A 238 -2.55 -20.19 44.91
C LEU A 238 -2.22 -18.71 45.05
N LYS A 239 -1.39 -18.20 44.14
CA LYS A 239 -0.91 -16.81 44.10
C LYS A 239 -1.34 -16.07 42.84
N ASP A 240 -1.43 -16.76 41.71
CA ASP A 240 -1.77 -16.15 40.43
C ASP A 240 -2.80 -17.01 39.69
N VAL A 241 -3.84 -16.33 39.20
CA VAL A 241 -4.88 -16.90 38.35
C VAL A 241 -5.04 -16.02 37.13
N ASN A 242 -4.77 -16.58 35.96
CA ASN A 242 -5.00 -15.95 34.67
C ASN A 242 -6.01 -16.76 33.85
N LEU A 243 -7.20 -16.19 33.65
CA LEU A 243 -8.28 -16.72 32.80
C LEU A 243 -8.63 -15.71 31.71
N SER A 244 -7.69 -14.86 31.30
CA SER A 244 -7.96 -13.87 30.25
C SER A 244 -8.49 -14.53 28.97
N ASN A 245 -9.35 -13.85 28.23
CA ASN A 245 -10.03 -14.32 27.01
C ASN A 245 -10.81 -15.64 27.19
N CYS A 246 -11.24 -16.00 28.42
CA CYS A 246 -12.15 -17.13 28.63
C CYS A 246 -13.60 -16.70 28.39
N GLU A 247 -13.99 -16.56 27.13
CA GLU A 247 -15.28 -15.97 26.74
C GLU A 247 -16.52 -16.72 27.27
N HIS A 248 -16.40 -17.99 27.66
CA HIS A 248 -17.51 -18.83 28.12
C HIS A 248 -17.65 -18.93 29.65
N ILE A 249 -16.76 -18.31 30.43
CA ILE A 249 -16.87 -18.36 31.89
C ILE A 249 -17.98 -17.42 32.35
N THR A 250 -18.98 -17.94 33.07
CA THR A 250 -20.13 -17.15 33.52
C THR A 250 -20.02 -16.72 34.98
N SER A 251 -19.26 -17.47 35.78
CA SER A 251 -18.99 -17.17 37.19
C SER A 251 -17.70 -17.85 37.66
N LEU A 252 -17.07 -17.26 38.67
CA LEU A 252 -15.91 -17.86 39.34
C LEU A 252 -16.34 -18.73 40.53
N PRO A 253 -15.54 -19.76 40.88
CA PRO A 253 -15.74 -20.52 42.11
C PRO A 253 -15.51 -19.66 43.36
N ASP A 254 -15.92 -20.15 44.53
CA ASP A 254 -15.55 -19.51 45.80
C ASP A 254 -14.02 -19.50 45.96
N LEU A 255 -13.47 -18.29 46.15
CA LEU A 255 -12.03 -18.07 46.35
C LEU A 255 -11.67 -17.81 47.83
N SER A 256 -12.59 -17.99 48.77
CA SER A 256 -12.38 -17.71 50.21
C SER A 256 -11.16 -18.41 50.82
N LYS A 257 -10.80 -19.60 50.30
CA LYS A 257 -9.63 -20.38 50.73
C LYS A 257 -8.32 -19.98 50.04
N ALA A 258 -8.35 -19.14 49.00
CA ALA A 258 -7.18 -18.66 48.26
C ALA A 258 -6.49 -17.46 48.95
N ARG A 259 -6.16 -17.60 50.23
CA ARG A 259 -5.66 -16.48 51.07
C ARG A 259 -4.33 -15.88 50.62
N ASN A 260 -3.57 -16.59 49.78
CA ASN A 260 -2.30 -16.15 49.23
C ASN A 260 -2.41 -15.55 47.82
N LEU A 261 -3.63 -15.38 47.28
CA LEU A 261 -3.81 -14.86 45.93
C LEU A 261 -3.33 -13.41 45.85
N GLU A 262 -2.38 -13.16 44.94
CA GLU A 262 -1.73 -11.87 44.69
C GLU A 262 -2.25 -11.22 43.40
N ARG A 263 -2.61 -12.01 42.37
CA ARG A 263 -3.12 -11.55 41.07
C ARG A 263 -4.32 -12.37 40.61
N LEU A 264 -5.34 -11.68 40.10
CA LEU A 264 -6.49 -12.29 39.42
C LEU A 264 -6.73 -11.55 38.09
N ASN A 265 -6.42 -12.22 36.98
CA ASN A 265 -6.61 -11.71 35.63
C ASN A 265 -7.78 -12.43 34.94
N LEU A 266 -8.81 -11.66 34.59
CA LEU A 266 -10.06 -12.08 33.99
C LEU A 266 -10.38 -11.23 32.74
N GLN A 267 -9.36 -10.62 32.12
CA GLN A 267 -9.54 -9.78 30.94
C GLN A 267 -10.37 -10.48 29.86
N PHE A 268 -11.27 -9.76 29.20
CA PHE A 268 -12.11 -10.21 28.09
C PHE A 268 -12.91 -11.49 28.38
N CYS A 269 -13.27 -11.75 29.64
CA CYS A 269 -14.25 -12.77 30.01
C CYS A 269 -15.66 -12.24 29.71
N THR A 270 -16.05 -12.20 28.43
CA THR A 270 -17.26 -11.50 27.94
C THR A 270 -18.57 -12.06 28.50
N SER A 271 -18.64 -13.35 28.87
CA SER A 271 -19.82 -13.96 29.52
C SER A 271 -19.85 -13.83 31.04
N LEU A 272 -18.83 -13.27 31.69
CA LEU A 272 -18.74 -13.20 33.14
C LEU A 272 -19.77 -12.19 33.68
N VAL A 273 -20.78 -12.67 34.42
CA VAL A 273 -21.87 -11.82 34.90
C VAL A 273 -21.61 -11.27 36.31
N LYS A 274 -20.90 -12.03 37.14
CA LYS A 274 -20.61 -11.69 38.54
C LYS A 274 -19.26 -12.20 39.00
N VAL A 275 -18.62 -11.43 39.87
CA VAL A 275 -17.45 -11.86 40.67
C VAL A 275 -17.94 -12.26 42.08
N PRO A 276 -17.47 -13.39 42.65
CA PRO A 276 -17.93 -13.87 43.95
C PRO A 276 -17.57 -12.89 45.08
N SER A 277 -18.47 -12.76 46.07
CA SER A 277 -18.27 -11.90 47.24
C SER A 277 -17.04 -12.27 48.06
N SER A 278 -16.57 -13.52 47.96
CA SER A 278 -15.35 -14.01 48.61
C SER A 278 -14.10 -13.20 48.30
N ILE A 279 -14.07 -12.47 47.17
CA ILE A 279 -12.94 -11.60 46.80
C ILE A 279 -12.65 -10.53 47.88
N GLN A 280 -13.66 -10.18 48.68
CA GLN A 280 -13.54 -9.24 49.81
C GLN A 280 -12.59 -9.72 50.92
N HIS A 281 -12.31 -11.04 50.98
CA HIS A 281 -11.48 -11.66 52.02
C HIS A 281 -10.04 -11.94 51.54
N LEU A 282 -9.68 -11.55 50.31
CA LEU A 282 -8.36 -11.80 49.74
C LEU A 282 -7.38 -10.70 50.16
N ASP A 283 -6.89 -10.77 51.40
CA ASP A 283 -6.03 -9.73 52.00
C ASP A 283 -4.70 -9.47 51.25
N ARG A 284 -4.22 -10.40 50.41
CA ARG A 284 -2.97 -10.29 49.65
C ARG A 284 -3.15 -9.89 48.19
N LEU A 285 -4.38 -9.73 47.72
CA LEU A 285 -4.66 -9.42 46.31
C LEU A 285 -4.14 -8.02 45.97
N ASN A 286 -3.14 -7.94 45.09
CA ASN A 286 -2.49 -6.70 44.66
C ASN A 286 -3.09 -6.15 43.37
N ASP A 287 -3.52 -7.05 42.47
CA ASP A 287 -3.93 -6.71 41.11
C ASP A 287 -5.18 -7.52 40.72
N LEU A 288 -6.23 -6.79 40.34
CA LEU A 288 -7.50 -7.33 39.84
C LEU A 288 -7.79 -6.72 38.48
N ASP A 289 -7.68 -7.53 37.43
CA ASP A 289 -7.96 -7.11 36.06
C ASP A 289 -9.19 -7.82 35.50
N LEU A 290 -10.24 -7.05 35.24
CA LEU A 290 -11.55 -7.45 34.71
C LEU A 290 -11.85 -6.74 33.39
N ARG A 291 -10.86 -6.11 32.75
CA ARG A 291 -11.05 -5.34 31.53
C ARG A 291 -11.79 -6.13 30.46
N GLY A 292 -12.74 -5.53 29.76
CA GLY A 292 -13.48 -6.16 28.65
C GLY A 292 -14.49 -7.23 29.10
N CYS A 293 -14.80 -7.34 30.39
CA CYS A 293 -15.91 -8.18 30.86
C CYS A 293 -17.26 -7.51 30.57
N THR A 294 -17.70 -7.55 29.32
CA THR A 294 -18.87 -6.80 28.84
C THR A 294 -20.19 -7.19 29.50
N SER A 295 -20.38 -8.47 29.90
CA SER A 295 -21.59 -8.92 30.62
C SER A 295 -21.54 -8.69 32.13
N LEU A 296 -20.47 -8.10 32.68
CA LEU A 296 -20.32 -7.92 34.12
C LEU A 296 -21.30 -6.84 34.61
N ILE A 297 -22.28 -7.27 35.42
CA ILE A 297 -23.30 -6.38 35.98
C ILE A 297 -22.99 -6.01 37.42
N ASN A 298 -22.51 -6.99 38.21
CA ASN A 298 -22.36 -6.85 39.66
C ASN A 298 -20.94 -7.19 40.13
N LEU A 299 -20.38 -6.27 40.91
CA LEU A 299 -19.25 -6.51 41.80
C LEU A 299 -19.73 -6.52 43.25
N PRO A 300 -18.99 -7.17 44.18
CA PRO A 300 -19.23 -6.97 45.60
C PRO A 300 -19.15 -5.48 45.93
N SER A 301 -20.05 -4.99 46.80
CA SER A 301 -20.13 -3.56 47.14
C SER A 301 -18.84 -3.01 47.74
N ARG A 302 -18.02 -3.87 48.37
CA ARG A 302 -16.75 -3.50 48.98
C ARG A 302 -15.66 -4.53 48.70
N ILE A 303 -14.51 -4.07 48.21
CA ILE A 303 -13.30 -4.86 48.00
C ILE A 303 -12.27 -4.43 49.06
N ASN A 304 -12.25 -5.13 50.19
CA ASN A 304 -11.47 -4.76 51.37
C ASN A 304 -10.05 -5.37 51.39
N SER A 305 -9.49 -5.75 50.24
CA SER A 305 -8.11 -6.24 50.16
C SER A 305 -7.16 -5.13 50.62
N ARG A 306 -6.38 -5.40 51.68
CA ARG A 306 -5.44 -4.43 52.26
C ARG A 306 -4.24 -4.12 51.37
N CYS A 307 -4.03 -4.94 50.34
CA CYS A 307 -2.88 -4.88 49.45
C CYS A 307 -3.24 -4.46 48.02
N LEU A 308 -4.51 -4.24 47.71
CA LEU A 308 -4.94 -3.92 46.34
C LEU A 308 -4.35 -2.59 45.88
N LYS A 309 -3.54 -2.64 44.83
CA LYS A 309 -2.85 -1.50 44.19
C LYS A 309 -3.47 -1.16 42.83
N SER A 310 -3.92 -2.16 42.10
CA SER A 310 -4.45 -2.02 40.74
C SER A 310 -5.85 -2.64 40.64
N LEU A 311 -6.80 -1.84 40.17
CA LEU A 311 -8.15 -2.28 39.82
C LEU A 311 -8.46 -1.80 38.39
N ASN A 312 -8.54 -2.75 37.46
CA ASN A 312 -8.88 -2.48 36.07
C ASN A 312 -10.23 -3.09 35.71
N LEU A 313 -11.18 -2.23 35.39
CA LEU A 313 -12.56 -2.51 35.02
C LEU A 313 -12.89 -1.96 33.62
N SER A 314 -11.89 -1.53 32.86
CA SER A 314 -12.12 -0.86 31.57
C SER A 314 -12.91 -1.74 30.60
N GLY A 315 -13.93 -1.23 29.93
CA GLY A 315 -14.77 -1.99 28.98
C GLY A 315 -15.81 -2.90 29.64
N CYS A 316 -16.02 -2.78 30.96
CA CYS A 316 -17.18 -3.42 31.63
C CYS A 316 -18.45 -2.58 31.38
N SER A 317 -18.95 -2.63 30.16
CA SER A 317 -20.00 -1.72 29.65
C SER A 317 -21.35 -1.83 30.37
N ASN A 318 -21.64 -2.92 31.08
CA ASN A 318 -22.87 -3.09 31.87
C ASN A 318 -22.70 -2.77 33.37
N LEU A 319 -21.48 -2.42 33.82
CA LEU A 319 -21.20 -2.14 35.22
C LEU A 319 -21.69 -0.73 35.58
N LYS A 320 -22.75 -0.64 36.39
CA LYS A 320 -23.38 0.63 36.80
C LYS A 320 -22.82 1.25 38.07
N LYS A 321 -22.21 0.45 38.93
CA LYS A 321 -21.71 0.88 40.25
C LYS A 321 -20.25 0.53 40.42
N CYS A 322 -19.45 1.51 40.81
CA CYS A 322 -18.07 1.30 41.23
C CYS A 322 -18.02 0.78 42.70
N PRO A 323 -17.25 -0.27 43.01
CA PRO A 323 -17.15 -0.79 44.37
C PRO A 323 -16.35 0.14 45.30
N GLU A 324 -16.65 0.12 46.59
CA GLU A 324 -15.79 0.74 47.60
C GLU A 324 -14.47 -0.05 47.73
N THR A 325 -13.33 0.63 47.76
CA THR A 325 -12.00 0.01 47.84
C THR A 325 -11.23 0.44 49.09
N ALA A 326 -10.25 -0.36 49.52
CA ALA A 326 -9.37 -0.03 50.64
C ALA A 326 -8.36 1.09 50.27
N ARG A 327 -7.81 1.80 51.27
CA ARG A 327 -7.03 3.08 51.16
C ARG A 327 -5.66 3.04 50.43
N LYS A 328 -5.35 2.02 49.63
CA LYS A 328 -4.01 1.83 49.04
C LYS A 328 -4.00 1.69 47.51
N LEU A 329 -5.11 2.03 46.85
CA LEU A 329 -5.19 1.93 45.40
C LEU A 329 -4.24 2.95 44.74
N THR A 330 -3.43 2.50 43.79
CA THR A 330 -2.51 3.35 43.01
C THR A 330 -3.01 3.56 41.59
N TYR A 331 -3.81 2.63 41.06
CA TYR A 331 -4.36 2.65 39.70
C TYR A 331 -5.82 2.21 39.71
N LEU A 332 -6.70 3.09 39.22
CA LEU A 332 -8.12 2.80 38.99
C LEU A 332 -8.47 3.09 37.53
N ASN A 333 -8.91 2.08 36.81
CA ASN A 333 -9.38 2.24 35.44
C ASN A 333 -10.80 1.71 35.29
N LEU A 334 -11.70 2.61 34.92
CA LEU A 334 -13.13 2.42 34.70
C LEU A 334 -13.52 2.87 33.28
N ASN A 335 -12.55 3.02 32.37
CA ASN A 335 -12.78 3.43 30.99
C ASN A 335 -13.92 2.62 30.34
N GLU A 336 -14.83 3.25 29.58
CA GLU A 336 -15.94 2.57 28.87
C GLU A 336 -16.85 1.73 29.79
N THR A 337 -17.08 2.17 31.02
CA THR A 337 -18.09 1.58 31.93
C THR A 337 -19.38 2.40 31.94
N ALA A 338 -20.48 1.78 32.38
CA ALA A 338 -21.76 2.46 32.59
C ALA A 338 -21.91 3.04 34.01
N VAL A 339 -20.79 3.33 34.68
CA VAL A 339 -20.81 3.84 36.05
C VAL A 339 -21.49 5.20 36.09
N GLU A 340 -22.51 5.31 36.94
CA GLU A 340 -23.33 6.53 37.07
C GLU A 340 -22.74 7.50 38.10
N GLU A 341 -22.08 6.96 39.14
CA GLU A 341 -21.44 7.72 40.21
C GLU A 341 -20.20 7.00 40.78
N LEU A 342 -19.27 7.80 41.29
CA LEU A 342 -18.10 7.32 42.03
C LEU A 342 -18.33 7.42 43.55
N PRO A 343 -17.95 6.40 44.34
CA PRO A 343 -18.11 6.46 45.79
C PRO A 343 -17.17 7.50 46.43
N GLN A 344 -17.64 8.16 47.50
CA GLN A 344 -16.86 9.17 48.25
C GLN A 344 -15.54 8.59 48.82
N SER A 345 -15.46 7.27 49.02
CA SER A 345 -14.23 6.59 49.44
C SER A 345 -13.06 6.74 48.47
N ILE A 346 -13.31 7.11 47.21
CA ILE A 346 -12.24 7.38 46.22
C ILE A 346 -11.40 8.58 46.67
N GLY A 347 -11.99 9.65 47.20
CA GLY A 347 -11.21 10.78 47.72
C GLY A 347 -10.33 10.43 48.94
N GLU A 348 -10.56 9.29 49.60
CA GLU A 348 -9.70 8.78 50.67
C GLU A 348 -8.47 7.99 50.17
N GLN A 349 -8.34 7.78 48.86
CA GLN A 349 -7.26 7.01 48.24
C GLN A 349 -5.99 7.85 48.08
N SER A 350 -5.34 8.18 49.20
CA SER A 350 -4.19 9.09 49.18
C SER A 350 -3.02 8.65 48.29
N GLY A 351 -2.93 7.36 47.94
CA GLY A 351 -1.91 6.79 47.06
C GLY A 351 -2.30 6.66 45.59
N LEU A 352 -3.50 7.09 45.18
CA LEU A 352 -3.98 6.97 43.80
C LEU A 352 -3.15 7.88 42.89
N VAL A 353 -2.50 7.29 41.88
CA VAL A 353 -1.65 8.01 40.91
C VAL A 353 -2.39 8.24 39.60
N VAL A 354 -3.20 7.26 39.17
CA VAL A 354 -3.95 7.30 37.92
C VAL A 354 -5.42 6.99 38.17
N LEU A 355 -6.28 7.90 37.74
CA LEU A 355 -7.74 7.73 37.68
C LEU A 355 -8.19 7.84 36.22
N ASN A 356 -8.60 6.72 35.63
CA ASN A 356 -9.10 6.69 34.25
C ASN A 356 -10.60 6.38 34.24
N LEU A 357 -11.39 7.34 33.78
CA LEU A 357 -12.84 7.31 33.60
C LEU A 357 -13.24 7.60 32.14
N LYS A 358 -12.31 7.50 31.20
CA LYS A 358 -12.57 7.76 29.79
C LYS A 358 -13.85 7.06 29.29
N ASN A 359 -14.62 7.72 28.44
CA ASN A 359 -15.86 7.23 27.84
C ASN A 359 -16.92 6.70 28.86
N CYS A 360 -16.89 7.13 30.13
CA CYS A 360 -17.97 6.86 31.10
C CYS A 360 -19.17 7.78 30.84
N LYS A 361 -19.92 7.50 29.77
CA LYS A 361 -20.98 8.39 29.25
C LYS A 361 -22.13 8.65 30.22
N HIS A 362 -22.36 7.75 31.19
CA HIS A 362 -23.42 7.86 32.19
C HIS A 362 -22.97 8.53 33.50
N LEU A 363 -21.68 8.82 33.65
CA LEU A 363 -21.15 9.48 34.84
C LEU A 363 -21.59 10.95 34.84
N VAL A 364 -22.40 11.32 35.83
CA VAL A 364 -22.97 12.69 35.90
C VAL A 364 -22.12 13.59 36.78
N ASN A 365 -21.65 13.08 37.92
CA ASN A 365 -20.90 13.86 38.91
C ASN A 365 -19.67 13.11 39.39
N LEU A 366 -18.65 13.88 39.77
CA LEU A 366 -17.48 13.42 40.48
C LEU A 366 -17.60 13.71 41.98
N PRO A 367 -16.94 12.94 42.86
CA PRO A 367 -17.01 13.18 44.29
C PRO A 367 -16.27 14.47 44.66
N GLU A 368 -16.91 15.31 45.50
CA GLU A 368 -16.38 16.62 45.93
C GLU A 368 -15.00 16.52 46.58
N ASN A 369 -14.64 15.38 47.16
CA ASN A 369 -13.37 15.16 47.84
C ASN A 369 -12.23 14.67 46.93
N ILE A 370 -12.36 14.74 45.60
CA ILE A 370 -11.26 14.41 44.65
C ILE A 370 -9.98 15.21 44.94
N TYR A 371 -10.09 16.47 45.38
CA TYR A 371 -8.94 17.30 45.72
C TYR A 371 -8.06 16.72 46.84
N LEU A 372 -8.55 15.74 47.62
CA LEU A 372 -7.78 15.06 48.67
C LEU A 372 -6.79 14.01 48.13
N LEU A 373 -6.85 13.67 46.84
CA LEU A 373 -5.98 12.68 46.19
C LEU A 373 -4.55 13.20 46.00
N LYS A 374 -3.78 13.26 47.08
CA LYS A 374 -2.43 13.89 47.12
C LYS A 374 -1.40 13.30 46.15
N SER A 375 -1.56 12.05 45.71
CA SER A 375 -0.64 11.39 44.78
C SER A 375 -1.11 11.38 43.33
N LEU A 376 -2.29 11.95 43.02
CA LEU A 376 -2.88 11.88 41.69
C LEU A 376 -2.07 12.71 40.70
N LEU A 377 -1.54 12.04 39.68
CA LEU A 377 -0.74 12.62 38.62
C LEU A 377 -1.54 12.73 37.31
N ILE A 378 -2.38 11.73 37.02
CA ILE A 378 -3.13 11.60 35.78
C ILE A 378 -4.61 11.38 36.10
N ALA A 379 -5.47 12.25 35.58
CA ALA A 379 -6.91 12.07 35.60
C ALA A 379 -7.47 12.18 34.18
N ASP A 380 -8.14 11.11 33.71
CA ASP A 380 -8.72 11.03 32.38
C ASP A 380 -10.24 10.88 32.48
N PHE A 381 -10.96 11.93 32.09
CA PHE A 381 -12.42 11.98 32.00
C PHE A 381 -12.90 12.17 30.55
N SER A 382 -12.04 11.93 29.57
CA SER A 382 -12.33 12.15 28.15
C SER A 382 -13.62 11.42 27.75
N GLY A 383 -14.53 12.04 27.00
CA GLY A 383 -15.77 11.42 26.52
C GLY A 383 -16.84 11.17 27.60
N CYS A 384 -16.66 11.67 28.83
CA CYS A 384 -17.71 11.68 29.85
C CYS A 384 -18.75 12.77 29.55
N SER A 385 -19.55 12.56 28.51
CA SER A 385 -20.47 13.56 27.94
C SER A 385 -21.58 14.05 28.88
N SER A 386 -21.81 13.40 30.01
CA SER A 386 -22.82 13.80 31.00
C SER A 386 -22.27 14.68 32.12
N ILE A 387 -20.93 14.82 32.24
CA ILE A 387 -20.30 15.69 33.23
C ILE A 387 -20.43 17.14 32.76
N SER A 388 -21.19 17.94 33.51
CA SER A 388 -21.37 19.38 33.25
C SER A 388 -20.66 20.28 34.27
N ARG A 389 -20.25 19.74 35.42
CA ARG A 389 -19.52 20.45 36.48
C ARG A 389 -18.39 19.59 37.03
N LEU A 390 -17.29 20.24 37.41
CA LEU A 390 -16.12 19.58 37.98
C LEU A 390 -15.86 20.07 39.41
N PRO A 391 -15.43 19.18 40.33
CA PRO A 391 -14.91 19.57 41.62
C PRO A 391 -13.47 20.11 41.51
N ASP A 392 -12.94 20.61 42.62
CA ASP A 392 -11.52 20.98 42.69
C ASP A 392 -10.60 19.74 42.57
N PHE A 393 -9.43 19.95 41.97
CA PHE A 393 -8.41 18.91 41.75
C PHE A 393 -7.21 19.06 42.69
N PRO A 394 -6.47 17.97 42.97
CA PRO A 394 -5.29 18.01 43.83
C PRO A 394 -4.13 18.74 43.16
N ARG A 395 -3.29 19.41 43.96
CA ARG A 395 -2.18 20.27 43.48
C ARG A 395 -1.10 19.55 42.65
N ASN A 396 -0.99 18.23 42.77
CA ASN A 396 0.07 17.42 42.15
C ASN A 396 -0.32 16.85 40.77
N ILE A 397 -1.52 17.16 40.27
CA ILE A 397 -1.97 16.68 38.96
C ILE A 397 -1.13 17.30 37.85
N SER A 398 -0.65 16.47 36.92
CA SER A 398 0.15 16.90 35.77
C SER A 398 -0.57 16.73 34.43
N TYR A 399 -1.47 15.75 34.32
CA TYR A 399 -2.22 15.45 33.10
C TYR A 399 -3.70 15.37 33.41
N LEU A 400 -4.48 16.27 32.80
CA LEU A 400 -5.93 16.33 32.96
C LEU A 400 -6.61 16.28 31.58
N TYR A 401 -7.33 15.19 31.32
CA TYR A 401 -8.09 15.01 30.08
C TYR A 401 -9.58 15.19 30.37
N LEU A 402 -10.20 16.15 29.69
CA LEU A 402 -11.60 16.54 29.85
C LEU A 402 -12.31 16.66 28.50
N ASN A 403 -11.65 16.30 27.41
CA ASN A 403 -12.18 16.41 26.06
C ASN A 403 -13.49 15.63 25.89
N GLY A 404 -14.47 16.20 25.21
CA GLY A 404 -15.78 15.58 24.98
C GLY A 404 -16.66 15.49 26.22
N THR A 405 -16.40 16.31 27.26
CA THR A 405 -17.32 16.53 28.38
C THR A 405 -18.29 17.69 28.08
N ALA A 406 -19.34 17.83 28.88
CA ALA A 406 -20.34 18.89 28.73
C ALA A 406 -20.10 20.08 29.67
N ILE A 407 -18.86 20.24 30.14
CA ILE A 407 -18.50 21.30 31.10
C ILE A 407 -18.66 22.69 30.46
N GLU A 408 -19.23 23.61 31.24
CA GLU A 408 -19.42 25.01 30.81
C GLU A 408 -18.22 25.88 31.22
N GLU A 409 -17.60 25.56 32.35
CA GLU A 409 -16.42 26.27 32.88
C GLU A 409 -15.50 25.33 33.65
N LEU A 410 -14.27 25.79 33.86
CA LEU A 410 -13.29 25.12 34.72
C LEU A 410 -13.31 25.70 36.14
N PRO A 411 -13.14 24.88 37.18
CA PRO A 411 -12.94 25.36 38.55
C PRO A 411 -11.79 26.36 38.64
N SER A 412 -12.01 27.48 39.35
CA SER A 412 -11.01 28.55 39.49
C SER A 412 -9.68 28.08 40.10
N SER A 413 -9.68 26.97 40.84
CA SER A 413 -8.51 26.33 41.42
C SER A 413 -7.51 25.82 40.38
N ILE A 414 -7.93 25.52 39.14
CA ILE A 414 -7.07 25.01 38.06
C ILE A 414 -5.93 25.98 37.73
N GLY A 415 -6.19 27.30 37.79
CA GLY A 415 -5.15 28.32 37.61
C GLY A 415 -4.00 28.23 38.64
N GLY A 416 -4.25 27.61 39.80
CA GLY A 416 -3.27 27.43 40.87
C GLY A 416 -2.48 26.11 40.83
N LEU A 417 -2.75 25.21 39.87
CA LEU A 417 -2.14 23.89 39.78
C LEU A 417 -0.74 23.94 39.17
N ARG A 418 0.28 24.13 40.01
CA ARG A 418 1.68 24.34 39.57
C ARG A 418 2.30 23.13 38.86
N GLU A 419 1.81 21.92 39.09
CA GLU A 419 2.34 20.72 38.44
C GLU A 419 1.63 20.38 37.13
N LEU A 420 0.58 21.13 36.75
CA LEU A 420 -0.22 20.87 35.55
C LEU A 420 0.57 21.21 34.28
N ILE A 421 0.87 20.18 33.50
CA ILE A 421 1.67 20.26 32.26
C ILE A 421 0.77 20.16 31.03
N TYR A 422 -0.27 19.32 31.11
CA TYR A 422 -1.14 18.96 29.99
C TYR A 422 -2.62 19.14 30.38
N LEU A 423 -3.37 19.84 29.54
CA LEU A 423 -4.82 20.01 29.68
C LEU A 423 -5.50 19.87 28.31
N ASP A 424 -6.42 18.91 28.21
CA ASP A 424 -7.24 18.71 27.01
C ASP A 424 -8.73 18.97 27.28
N LEU A 425 -9.27 20.01 26.64
CA LEU A 425 -10.67 20.43 26.68
C LEU A 425 -11.34 20.26 25.30
N SER A 426 -10.73 19.53 24.38
CA SER A 426 -11.23 19.39 23.01
C SER A 426 -12.66 18.86 22.97
N GLY A 427 -13.55 19.41 22.16
CA GLY A 427 -14.94 19.02 22.07
C GLY A 427 -15.82 19.46 23.24
N CYS A 428 -15.31 20.23 24.22
CA CYS A 428 -16.13 20.88 25.23
C CYS A 428 -16.83 22.10 24.63
N SER A 429 -17.88 21.86 23.84
CA SER A 429 -18.55 22.90 23.03
C SER A 429 -19.24 23.99 23.84
N SER A 430 -19.45 23.78 25.14
CA SER A 430 -20.07 24.77 26.04
C SER A 430 -19.07 25.77 26.63
N ILE A 431 -17.76 25.54 26.50
CA ILE A 431 -16.73 26.49 26.94
C ILE A 431 -16.66 27.64 25.94
N THR A 432 -17.06 28.83 26.37
CA THR A 432 -17.08 30.06 25.54
C THR A 432 -15.94 31.04 25.84
N GLU A 433 -15.28 30.90 26.99
CA GLU A 433 -14.17 31.76 27.43
C GLU A 433 -12.88 30.96 27.52
N PHE A 434 -11.74 31.63 27.30
CA PHE A 434 -10.43 31.00 27.45
C PHE A 434 -10.20 30.57 28.91
N PRO A 435 -9.76 29.32 29.17
CA PRO A 435 -9.64 28.79 30.52
C PRO A 435 -8.53 29.49 31.33
N LYS A 436 -8.80 29.74 32.62
CA LYS A 436 -7.78 30.20 33.58
C LYS A 436 -6.90 29.02 33.98
N VAL A 437 -5.71 28.91 33.39
CA VAL A 437 -4.75 27.82 33.59
C VAL A 437 -3.47 28.30 34.28
N SER A 438 -2.68 27.35 34.80
CA SER A 438 -1.40 27.64 35.43
C SER A 438 -0.31 28.01 34.40
N ASN A 439 0.65 28.84 34.80
CA ASN A 439 1.75 29.29 33.92
C ASN A 439 2.75 28.17 33.53
N ASN A 440 2.70 27.02 34.20
CA ASN A 440 3.55 25.86 33.92
C ASN A 440 2.98 24.93 32.84
N ILE A 441 1.78 25.22 32.32
CA ILE A 441 1.17 24.44 31.25
C ILE A 441 2.07 24.46 30.00
N LYS A 442 2.27 23.29 29.41
CA LYS A 442 3.06 23.11 28.19
C LYS A 442 2.18 22.80 26.99
N GLU A 443 1.11 22.05 27.20
CA GLU A 443 0.22 21.59 26.14
C GLU A 443 -1.23 21.90 26.52
N LEU A 444 -1.90 22.71 25.68
CA LEU A 444 -3.28 23.13 25.86
C LEU A 444 -4.09 22.85 24.60
N TYR A 445 -5.04 21.92 24.70
CA TYR A 445 -5.94 21.55 23.61
C TYR A 445 -7.35 22.08 23.88
N LEU A 446 -7.86 22.88 22.95
CA LEU A 446 -9.15 23.57 23.00
C LEU A 446 -9.96 23.30 21.72
N ASP A 447 -9.61 22.27 20.95
CA ASP A 447 -10.22 22.00 19.64
C ASP A 447 -11.74 21.87 19.76
N GLY A 448 -12.52 22.47 18.86
CA GLY A 448 -13.97 22.34 18.84
C GLY A 448 -14.70 22.98 20.03
N THR A 449 -14.03 23.82 20.83
CA THR A 449 -14.69 24.67 21.84
C THR A 449 -15.41 25.86 21.19
N ALA A 450 -16.20 26.60 21.97
CA ALA A 450 -16.90 27.81 21.53
C ALA A 450 -16.16 29.12 21.91
N ILE A 451 -14.86 29.03 22.19
CA ILE A 451 -14.02 30.18 22.56
C ILE A 451 -13.98 31.19 21.42
N ARG A 452 -14.21 32.47 21.74
CA ARG A 452 -14.21 33.58 20.78
C ARG A 452 -12.88 34.29 20.67
N GLU A 453 -12.16 34.42 21.79
CA GLU A 453 -10.90 35.15 21.85
C GLU A 453 -9.93 34.51 22.85
N ILE A 454 -8.64 34.70 22.60
CA ILE A 454 -7.58 34.45 23.59
C ILE A 454 -7.23 35.78 24.29
N PRO A 455 -7.18 35.83 25.63
CA PRO A 455 -6.87 37.06 26.35
C PRO A 455 -5.37 37.42 26.25
N SER A 456 -5.05 38.71 26.40
CA SER A 456 -3.66 39.18 26.35
C SER A 456 -2.75 38.56 27.42
N SER A 457 -3.33 38.11 28.55
CA SER A 457 -2.64 37.39 29.62
C SER A 457 -2.03 36.05 29.20
N ILE A 458 -2.26 35.57 27.97
CA ILE A 458 -1.56 34.44 27.38
C ILE A 458 -0.03 34.60 27.47
N GLU A 459 0.49 35.83 27.49
CA GLU A 459 1.93 36.11 27.66
C GLU A 459 2.53 35.55 28.96
N CYS A 460 1.71 35.25 29.97
CA CYS A 460 2.13 34.64 31.23
C CYS A 460 2.40 33.12 31.11
N LEU A 461 1.94 32.46 30.05
CA LEU A 461 2.12 31.01 29.84
C LEU A 461 3.48 30.71 29.21
N CYS A 462 4.57 31.11 29.85
CA CYS A 462 5.91 31.07 29.27
C CYS A 462 6.41 29.65 28.93
N GLU A 463 5.83 28.62 29.54
CA GLU A 463 6.14 27.20 29.29
C GLU A 463 5.34 26.58 28.13
N LEU A 464 4.32 27.28 27.61
CA LEU A 464 3.42 26.76 26.58
C LEU A 464 4.19 26.47 25.29
N ALA A 465 4.20 25.19 24.90
CA ALA A 465 4.82 24.67 23.71
C ALA A 465 3.77 24.34 22.62
N GLU A 466 2.57 23.91 23.00
CA GLU A 466 1.50 23.59 22.06
C GLU A 466 0.17 24.24 22.45
N LEU A 467 -0.45 24.91 21.48
CA LEU A 467 -1.77 25.49 21.59
C LEU A 467 -2.64 25.08 20.39
N HIS A 468 -3.71 24.34 20.66
CA HIS A 468 -4.62 23.84 19.62
C HIS A 468 -6.04 24.39 19.83
N LEU A 469 -6.60 25.01 18.79
CA LEU A 469 -7.97 25.53 18.71
C LEU A 469 -8.64 25.09 17.39
N ARG A 470 -8.30 23.92 16.87
CA ARG A 470 -8.85 23.40 15.62
C ARG A 470 -10.38 23.34 15.70
N ASN A 471 -11.08 23.74 14.64
CA ASN A 471 -12.54 23.72 14.55
C ASN A 471 -13.27 24.56 15.63
N CYS A 472 -12.63 25.55 16.23
CA CYS A 472 -13.30 26.53 17.08
C CYS A 472 -14.08 27.53 16.21
N LYS A 473 -15.31 27.15 15.83
CA LYS A 473 -16.09 27.86 14.80
C LYS A 473 -16.46 29.31 15.15
N GLN A 474 -16.41 29.69 16.43
CA GLN A 474 -16.68 31.06 16.90
C GLN A 474 -15.39 31.88 17.15
N PHE A 475 -14.21 31.29 16.99
CA PHE A 475 -12.94 31.94 17.28
C PHE A 475 -12.64 33.04 16.26
N GLU A 476 -12.39 34.25 16.75
CA GLU A 476 -12.21 35.47 15.95
C GLU A 476 -10.89 36.18 16.26
N ILE A 477 -10.50 36.27 17.55
CA ILE A 477 -9.42 37.16 18.00
C ILE A 477 -8.26 36.38 18.62
N LEU A 478 -7.09 36.47 17.98
CA LEU A 478 -5.80 36.09 18.55
C LEU A 478 -5.03 37.37 18.95
N PRO A 479 -4.60 37.54 20.21
CA PRO A 479 -3.97 38.77 20.67
C PRO A 479 -2.51 38.87 20.18
N SER A 480 -1.99 40.09 20.00
CA SER A 480 -0.58 40.30 19.61
C SER A 480 0.41 39.79 20.64
N SER A 481 0.02 39.66 21.91
CA SER A 481 0.83 39.07 22.97
C SER A 481 1.18 37.59 22.74
N ILE A 482 0.55 36.91 21.78
CA ILE A 482 0.92 35.54 21.36
C ILE A 482 2.40 35.46 20.94
N CYS A 483 2.97 36.53 20.39
CA CYS A 483 4.38 36.57 19.97
C CYS A 483 5.37 36.52 21.14
N LYS A 484 4.92 36.77 22.37
CA LYS A 484 5.75 36.70 23.59
C LYS A 484 5.96 35.28 24.09
N LEU A 485 5.27 34.29 23.53
CA LEU A 485 5.42 32.88 23.90
C LEU A 485 6.70 32.28 23.30
N ARG A 486 7.81 32.40 24.04
CA ARG A 486 9.15 32.01 23.56
C ARG A 486 9.36 30.49 23.44
N LYS A 487 8.47 29.67 23.97
CA LYS A 487 8.52 28.20 23.88
C LYS A 487 7.47 27.61 22.94
N LEU A 488 6.57 28.43 22.38
CA LEU A 488 5.51 27.94 21.52
C LEU A 488 6.11 27.34 20.25
N GLU A 489 5.90 26.04 20.05
CA GLU A 489 6.36 25.27 18.89
C GLU A 489 5.23 25.01 17.89
N ARG A 490 4.01 24.80 18.38
CA ARG A 490 2.83 24.48 17.55
C ARG A 490 1.65 25.40 17.90
N LEU A 491 1.09 26.02 16.87
CA LEU A 491 -0.16 26.76 16.94
C LEU A 491 -1.12 26.24 15.87
N ASN A 492 -2.24 25.67 16.29
CA ASN A 492 -3.26 25.13 15.39
C ASN A 492 -4.57 25.91 15.50
N LEU A 493 -4.95 26.59 14.42
CA LEU A 493 -6.22 27.33 14.28
C LEU A 493 -7.04 26.81 13.10
N SER A 494 -6.72 25.63 12.55
CA SER A 494 -7.38 25.11 11.35
C SER A 494 -8.88 24.92 11.60
N GLY A 495 -9.73 25.33 10.67
CA GLY A 495 -11.19 25.24 10.77
C GLY A 495 -11.85 26.33 11.66
N CYS A 496 -11.09 27.33 12.13
CA CYS A 496 -11.64 28.53 12.77
C CYS A 496 -12.29 29.45 11.72
N LEU A 497 -13.55 29.18 11.38
CA LEU A 497 -14.26 29.82 10.27
C LEU A 497 -14.45 31.34 10.40
N GLN A 498 -14.40 31.91 11.61
CA GLN A 498 -14.51 33.36 11.85
C GLN A 498 -13.15 34.07 11.99
N PHE A 499 -12.05 33.32 12.00
CA PHE A 499 -10.71 33.89 12.15
C PHE A 499 -10.27 34.56 10.85
N ARG A 500 -10.17 35.89 10.84
CA ARG A 500 -9.91 36.69 9.63
C ARG A 500 -8.51 37.28 9.52
N ASN A 501 -7.87 37.55 10.66
CA ASN A 501 -6.60 38.26 10.71
C ASN A 501 -5.70 37.61 11.74
N PHE A 502 -4.50 37.23 11.31
CA PHE A 502 -3.42 36.94 12.23
C PHE A 502 -2.88 38.27 12.80
N PRO A 503 -2.60 38.38 14.12
CA PRO A 503 -2.10 39.60 14.72
C PRO A 503 -0.70 39.94 14.18
N GLU A 504 -0.36 41.23 14.21
CA GLU A 504 0.98 41.68 13.81
C GLU A 504 2.06 41.02 14.69
N VAL A 505 3.05 40.41 14.06
CA VAL A 505 4.14 39.69 14.73
C VAL A 505 5.23 40.69 15.10
N LEU A 506 5.07 41.36 16.23
CA LEU A 506 5.98 42.44 16.67
C LEU A 506 7.36 41.96 17.16
N GLU A 507 7.48 40.70 17.58
CA GLU A 507 8.73 40.11 18.09
C GLU A 507 9.06 38.78 17.40
N PRO A 508 10.35 38.40 17.23
CA PRO A 508 10.73 37.14 16.60
C PRO A 508 10.28 35.89 17.39
N MET A 509 9.45 35.05 16.77
CA MET A 509 9.00 33.77 17.32
C MET A 509 9.94 32.63 16.89
N VAL A 510 11.09 32.53 17.56
CA VAL A 510 12.19 31.62 17.15
C VAL A 510 11.85 30.13 17.36
N CYS A 511 10.93 29.79 18.26
CA CYS A 511 10.57 28.40 18.56
C CYS A 511 9.35 27.90 17.77
N LEU A 512 8.55 28.78 17.16
CA LEU A 512 7.35 28.38 16.43
C LEU A 512 7.76 27.63 15.16
N ARG A 513 7.48 26.33 15.11
CA ARG A 513 7.85 25.44 14.01
C ARG A 513 6.67 25.11 13.11
N TYR A 514 5.47 25.02 13.68
CA TYR A 514 4.27 24.59 12.96
C TYR A 514 3.13 25.57 13.19
N LEU A 515 2.62 26.16 12.10
CA LEU A 515 1.46 27.05 12.11
C LEU A 515 0.41 26.51 11.14
N TYR A 516 -0.74 26.12 11.70
CA TYR A 516 -1.87 25.59 10.96
C TYR A 516 -3.02 26.60 10.94
N LEU A 517 -3.42 27.01 9.75
CA LEU A 517 -4.43 28.02 9.44
C LEU A 517 -5.42 27.53 8.38
N GLU A 518 -5.44 26.22 8.08
CA GLU A 518 -6.26 25.67 7.01
C GLU A 518 -7.75 25.90 7.27
N GLN A 519 -8.55 26.11 6.22
CA GLN A 519 -9.99 26.31 6.32
C GLN A 519 -10.39 27.47 7.27
N THR A 520 -9.53 28.48 7.42
CA THR A 520 -9.86 29.72 8.12
C THR A 520 -10.38 30.77 7.13
N SER A 521 -10.91 31.89 7.65
CA SER A 521 -11.30 33.04 6.82
C SER A 521 -10.20 34.09 6.72
N ILE A 522 -8.95 33.68 6.87
CA ILE A 522 -7.81 34.59 6.89
C ILE A 522 -7.68 35.34 5.55
N THR A 523 -7.50 36.65 5.61
CA THR A 523 -7.40 37.50 4.41
C THR A 523 -5.96 37.76 3.98
N LYS A 524 -5.02 37.71 4.94
CA LYS A 524 -3.59 37.96 4.74
C LYS A 524 -2.76 36.96 5.53
N LEU A 525 -1.59 36.59 5.01
CA LEU A 525 -0.62 35.80 5.79
C LEU A 525 -0.08 36.61 7.00
N PRO A 526 0.43 35.94 8.05
CA PRO A 526 1.04 36.62 9.20
C PRO A 526 2.12 37.61 8.78
N SER A 527 2.07 38.84 9.28
CA SER A 527 3.02 39.91 8.92
C SER A 527 3.68 40.55 10.15
N PRO A 528 4.97 40.90 10.08
CA PRO A 528 5.94 40.47 9.08
C PRO A 528 6.24 38.96 9.22
N ILE A 529 6.05 38.19 8.15
CA ILE A 529 6.25 36.72 8.18
C ILE A 529 7.70 36.36 8.56
N GLY A 530 8.67 37.21 8.23
CA GLY A 530 10.07 37.05 8.59
C GLY A 530 10.37 37.02 10.09
N ASN A 531 9.42 37.43 10.95
CA ASN A 531 9.57 37.27 12.40
C ASN A 531 9.29 35.82 12.87
N LEU A 532 8.71 34.96 12.04
CA LEU A 532 8.52 33.53 12.33
C LEU A 532 9.78 32.71 11.99
N LYS A 533 10.93 33.09 12.55
CA LYS A 533 12.27 32.58 12.15
C LYS A 533 12.44 31.05 12.28
N GLY A 534 11.74 30.43 13.24
CA GLY A 534 11.79 28.98 13.46
C GLY A 534 10.83 28.17 12.60
N LEU A 535 9.99 28.83 11.78
CA LEU A 535 8.86 28.20 11.11
C LEU A 535 9.36 27.19 10.09
N ALA A 536 8.96 25.93 10.28
CA ALA A 536 9.30 24.82 9.40
C ALA A 536 8.11 24.42 8.51
N CYS A 537 6.88 24.64 8.97
CA CYS A 537 5.66 24.25 8.29
C CYS A 537 4.58 25.34 8.46
N LEU A 538 4.07 25.82 7.32
CA LEU A 538 2.95 26.75 7.24
C LEU A 538 1.85 26.15 6.37
N GLU A 539 0.69 25.88 6.97
CA GLU A 539 -0.46 25.25 6.31
C GLU A 539 -1.62 26.25 6.28
N VAL A 540 -1.95 26.77 5.10
CA VAL A 540 -3.02 27.78 4.90
C VAL A 540 -4.04 27.30 3.86
N GLY A 541 -4.12 25.99 3.66
CA GLY A 541 -5.00 25.36 2.68
C GLY A 541 -6.48 25.73 2.84
N ASN A 542 -7.22 25.81 1.74
CA ASN A 542 -8.65 26.08 1.67
C ASN A 542 -9.10 27.41 2.31
N CYS A 543 -8.21 28.41 2.37
CA CYS A 543 -8.54 29.77 2.85
C CYS A 543 -9.06 30.65 1.71
N LYS A 544 -10.37 30.59 1.44
CA LYS A 544 -11.00 31.21 0.25
C LYS A 544 -10.92 32.74 0.17
N TYR A 545 -10.67 33.42 1.29
CA TYR A 545 -10.58 34.87 1.37
C TYR A 545 -9.13 35.40 1.33
N LEU A 546 -8.15 34.50 1.22
CA LEU A 546 -6.74 34.86 1.11
C LEU A 546 -6.50 35.50 -0.25
N ASN A 547 -6.42 36.83 -0.29
CA ASN A 547 -6.21 37.60 -1.51
C ASN A 547 -4.84 38.29 -1.56
N ASP A 548 -4.11 38.28 -0.45
CA ASP A 548 -2.83 38.96 -0.28
C ASP A 548 -1.79 38.00 0.30
N ILE A 549 -0.89 37.54 -0.58
CA ILE A 549 0.33 36.80 -0.22
C ILE A 549 1.59 37.67 -0.45
N GLU A 550 1.44 39.00 -0.57
CA GLU A 550 2.54 39.93 -0.71
C GLU A 550 3.40 40.04 0.57
N SER A 551 3.00 39.42 1.68
CA SER A 551 3.86 39.29 2.89
C SER A 551 5.26 38.72 2.62
N PHE A 552 5.44 37.96 1.53
CA PHE A 552 6.75 37.48 1.08
C PHE A 552 7.56 38.55 0.33
N VAL A 553 6.91 39.60 -0.20
CA VAL A 553 7.54 40.71 -0.95
C VAL A 553 8.39 41.58 -0.03
N ASP A 554 7.94 41.81 1.21
CA ASP A 554 8.60 42.60 2.26
C ASP A 554 9.93 42.00 2.76
N LEU A 555 10.36 40.85 2.23
CA LEU A 555 11.66 40.23 2.48
C LEU A 555 12.84 41.01 1.85
N GLN A 556 12.83 42.35 1.84
CA GLN A 556 13.96 43.18 1.38
C GLN A 556 14.56 44.10 2.46
N LEU A 557 15.62 43.57 3.09
CA LEU A 557 16.94 44.19 3.39
C LEU A 557 17.08 45.32 4.46
N PRO A 558 18.24 45.40 5.21
CA PRO A 558 19.56 45.01 4.72
C PRO A 558 20.42 44.02 5.53
N LYS A 559 21.13 43.19 4.74
CA LYS A 559 22.52 42.72 4.90
C LYS A 559 22.94 41.73 5.98
N ARG A 560 22.08 41.21 6.87
CA ARG A 560 22.49 40.06 7.74
C ARG A 560 21.37 39.32 8.48
N CYS A 561 20.10 39.53 8.13
CA CYS A 561 19.00 38.91 8.85
C CYS A 561 18.58 37.59 8.19
N VAL A 562 18.74 36.51 8.95
CA VAL A 562 18.23 35.15 8.71
C VAL A 562 16.76 35.22 8.28
N ASP A 563 16.51 34.95 7.01
CA ASP A 563 15.17 34.88 6.40
C ASP A 563 14.45 33.60 6.88
N LEU A 564 13.31 33.22 6.30
CA LEU A 564 12.58 31.97 6.63
C LEU A 564 13.35 30.69 6.22
N ASP A 565 14.64 30.59 6.56
CA ASP A 565 15.58 29.52 6.22
C ASP A 565 15.17 28.17 6.83
N CYS A 566 14.27 28.17 7.80
CA CYS A 566 13.73 26.94 8.38
C CYS A 566 12.54 26.37 7.61
N LEU A 567 11.86 27.16 6.75
CA LEU A 567 10.59 26.77 6.16
C LEU A 567 10.78 25.66 5.13
N ARG A 568 10.29 24.46 5.44
CA ARG A 568 10.37 23.25 4.61
C ARG A 568 9.07 22.95 3.88
N LYS A 569 7.93 23.23 4.50
CA LYS A 569 6.60 22.97 3.93
C LYS A 569 5.75 24.23 3.90
N LEU A 570 5.20 24.54 2.73
CA LEU A 570 4.22 25.59 2.52
C LEU A 570 3.04 25.03 1.73
N ASN A 571 1.87 25.05 2.35
CA ASN A 571 0.63 24.66 1.69
C ASN A 571 -0.30 25.86 1.55
N LEU A 572 -0.67 26.17 0.30
CA LEU A 572 -1.60 27.21 -0.12
C LEU A 572 -2.67 26.63 -1.05
N ASP A 573 -3.02 25.35 -0.90
CA ASP A 573 -4.05 24.71 -1.72
C ASP A 573 -5.42 25.41 -1.54
N GLY A 574 -6.25 25.48 -2.57
CA GLY A 574 -7.64 25.95 -2.45
C GLY A 574 -7.83 27.40 -1.99
N CYS A 575 -6.78 28.24 -2.03
CA CYS A 575 -6.81 29.63 -1.57
C CYS A 575 -7.40 30.62 -2.58
N SER A 576 -7.83 30.17 -3.76
CA SER A 576 -8.37 31.02 -4.83
C SER A 576 -7.38 32.08 -5.37
N LEU A 577 -6.08 31.86 -5.22
CA LEU A 577 -5.02 32.78 -5.65
C LEU A 577 -5.11 33.04 -7.15
N SER A 578 -5.06 34.31 -7.55
CA SER A 578 -5.06 34.74 -8.95
C SER A 578 -3.67 34.82 -9.57
N GLU A 579 -2.64 35.01 -8.74
CA GLU A 579 -1.23 35.13 -9.12
C GLU A 579 -0.35 34.54 -8.02
N VAL A 580 0.87 34.15 -8.38
CA VAL A 580 1.89 33.65 -7.44
C VAL A 580 3.06 34.63 -7.48
N PRO A 581 3.47 35.24 -6.35
CA PRO A 581 4.46 36.30 -6.33
C PRO A 581 5.88 35.76 -6.56
N ASP A 582 6.70 36.53 -7.28
CA ASP A 582 8.11 36.19 -7.55
C ASP A 582 8.94 35.96 -6.28
N SER A 583 8.56 36.61 -5.17
CA SER A 583 9.23 36.49 -3.86
C SER A 583 9.17 35.09 -3.27
N LEU A 584 8.22 34.24 -3.70
CA LEU A 584 8.14 32.85 -3.27
C LEU A 584 9.44 32.08 -3.57
N GLY A 585 10.09 32.41 -4.70
CA GLY A 585 11.39 31.84 -5.09
C GLY A 585 12.57 32.21 -4.18
N ARG A 586 12.38 33.02 -3.13
CA ARG A 586 13.40 33.31 -2.11
C ARG A 586 13.45 32.27 -0.99
N LEU A 587 12.45 31.39 -0.88
CA LEU A 587 12.34 30.37 0.18
C LEU A 587 13.27 29.17 -0.12
N SER A 588 14.58 29.40 -0.10
CA SER A 588 15.61 28.47 -0.59
C SER A 588 15.59 27.07 0.06
N SER A 589 15.07 26.95 1.28
CA SER A 589 15.00 25.69 2.02
C SER A 589 13.69 24.93 1.86
N LEU A 590 12.76 25.41 1.01
CA LEU A 590 11.46 24.80 0.84
C LEU A 590 11.58 23.45 0.12
N GLU A 591 11.04 22.40 0.73
CA GLU A 591 11.04 21.02 0.23
C GLU A 591 9.67 20.64 -0.38
N VAL A 592 8.58 21.19 0.16
CA VAL A 592 7.20 20.90 -0.25
C VAL A 592 6.43 22.19 -0.46
N LEU A 593 5.91 22.38 -1.67
CA LEU A 593 5.05 23.48 -2.05
C LEU A 593 3.76 22.94 -2.67
N ASP A 594 2.62 23.20 -2.04
CA ASP A 594 1.31 22.87 -2.61
C ASP A 594 0.54 24.15 -2.96
N LEU A 595 0.22 24.29 -4.24
CA LEU A 595 -0.53 25.39 -4.85
C LEU A 595 -1.80 24.89 -5.54
N SER A 596 -2.23 23.66 -5.27
CA SER A 596 -3.39 23.02 -5.91
C SER A 596 -4.68 23.84 -5.73
N GLY A 597 -5.65 23.71 -6.64
CA GLY A 597 -6.99 24.31 -6.51
C GLY A 597 -7.02 25.84 -6.60
N ASN A 598 -5.99 26.47 -7.18
CA ASN A 598 -5.90 27.92 -7.36
C ASN A 598 -6.22 28.34 -8.80
N ASN A 599 -6.35 29.66 -9.01
CA ASN A 599 -6.90 30.26 -10.23
C ASN A 599 -5.88 31.07 -11.06
N PHE A 600 -4.59 30.89 -10.80
CA PHE A 600 -3.51 31.55 -11.54
C PHE A 600 -3.31 30.99 -12.94
N LYS A 601 -2.77 31.82 -13.83
CA LYS A 601 -2.49 31.44 -15.22
C LYS A 601 -1.08 30.90 -15.44
N THR A 602 -0.14 31.33 -14.60
CA THR A 602 1.29 31.05 -14.70
C THR A 602 1.87 30.99 -13.30
N ILE A 603 3.02 30.33 -13.18
CA ILE A 603 3.86 30.30 -11.98
C ILE A 603 5.13 31.11 -12.31
N PRO A 604 5.68 31.91 -11.36
CA PRO A 604 6.85 32.73 -11.62
C PRO A 604 8.10 31.88 -11.89
N ILE A 605 8.98 32.39 -12.76
CA ILE A 605 10.26 31.73 -13.12
C ILE A 605 11.14 31.54 -11.88
N SER A 606 11.01 32.39 -10.86
CA SER A 606 11.77 32.30 -9.62
C SER A 606 11.58 30.98 -8.85
N ILE A 607 10.56 30.17 -9.16
CA ILE A 607 10.42 28.81 -8.61
C ILE A 607 11.65 27.95 -8.91
N ASN A 608 12.34 28.16 -10.04
CA ASN A 608 13.58 27.42 -10.37
C ASN A 608 14.71 27.63 -9.33
N LYS A 609 14.61 28.66 -8.47
CA LYS A 609 15.57 28.96 -7.40
C LYS A 609 15.32 28.18 -6.11
N LEU A 610 14.22 27.43 -6.01
CA LEU A 610 13.92 26.58 -4.85
C LEU A 610 14.73 25.28 -4.91
N LEU A 611 16.02 25.36 -4.59
CA LEU A 611 17.00 24.29 -4.84
C LEU A 611 16.71 22.98 -4.09
N GLU A 612 15.99 23.04 -2.96
CA GLU A 612 15.62 21.88 -2.15
C GLU A 612 14.21 21.35 -2.44
N LEU A 613 13.47 21.94 -3.39
CA LEU A 613 12.08 21.56 -3.64
C LEU A 613 11.97 20.16 -4.23
N GLN A 614 11.28 19.27 -3.53
CA GLN A 614 11.07 17.87 -3.89
C GLN A 614 9.64 17.61 -4.38
N TYR A 615 8.64 18.34 -3.85
CA TYR A 615 7.23 18.23 -4.23
C TYR A 615 6.65 19.58 -4.65
N LEU A 616 6.02 19.61 -5.83
CA LEU A 616 5.22 20.72 -6.33
C LEU A 616 3.81 20.23 -6.68
N GLY A 617 2.84 20.61 -5.85
CA GLY A 617 1.41 20.32 -6.04
C GLY A 617 0.71 21.44 -6.81
N LEU A 618 0.02 21.08 -7.90
CA LEU A 618 -0.70 21.97 -8.81
C LEU A 618 -2.05 21.39 -9.23
N ARG A 619 -2.58 20.39 -8.52
CA ARG A 619 -3.83 19.71 -8.89
C ARG A 619 -4.95 20.71 -9.06
N ASN A 620 -5.83 20.52 -10.04
CA ASN A 620 -7.01 21.36 -10.26
C ASN A 620 -6.72 22.85 -10.50
N CYS A 621 -5.50 23.23 -10.91
CA CYS A 621 -5.19 24.60 -11.35
C CYS A 621 -5.70 24.84 -12.78
N LYS A 622 -7.03 24.85 -12.96
CA LYS A 622 -7.69 24.78 -14.28
C LYS A 622 -7.33 25.90 -15.27
N ARG A 623 -6.84 27.05 -14.78
CA ARG A 623 -6.44 28.21 -15.60
C ARG A 623 -4.94 28.26 -15.92
N LEU A 624 -4.15 27.38 -15.32
CA LEU A 624 -2.71 27.30 -15.54
C LEU A 624 -2.45 26.95 -17.01
N LYS A 625 -1.69 27.79 -17.71
CA LYS A 625 -1.40 27.63 -19.14
C LYS A 625 -0.02 27.07 -19.40
N SER A 626 0.94 27.46 -18.57
CA SER A 626 2.35 27.09 -18.74
C SER A 626 3.03 26.84 -17.41
N LEU A 627 4.02 25.94 -17.43
CA LEU A 627 4.99 25.78 -16.34
C LEU A 627 6.33 26.41 -16.74
N PRO A 628 6.96 27.19 -15.83
CA PRO A 628 8.31 27.71 -16.04
C PRO A 628 9.32 26.56 -15.92
N GLU A 629 10.61 26.89 -16.08
CA GLU A 629 11.69 26.01 -15.67
C GLU A 629 11.49 25.51 -14.22
N LEU A 630 11.54 24.19 -14.04
CA LEU A 630 11.25 23.54 -12.76
C LEU A 630 12.51 23.47 -11.88
N PRO A 631 12.35 23.35 -10.54
CA PRO A 631 13.47 23.22 -9.63
C PRO A 631 14.31 21.95 -9.89
N PRO A 632 15.63 22.00 -9.61
CA PRO A 632 16.56 20.94 -9.99
C PRO A 632 16.41 19.63 -9.21
N GLN A 633 15.93 19.69 -7.96
CA GLN A 633 15.74 18.51 -7.10
C GLN A 633 14.32 17.92 -7.15
N LEU A 634 13.42 18.48 -7.98
CA LEU A 634 12.01 18.12 -8.00
C LEU A 634 11.79 16.64 -8.32
N SER A 635 11.32 15.89 -7.33
CA SER A 635 10.95 14.49 -7.45
C SER A 635 9.49 14.26 -7.79
N LYS A 636 8.58 15.18 -7.45
CA LYS A 636 7.16 15.01 -7.71
C LYS A 636 6.54 16.30 -8.21
N LEU A 637 5.95 16.24 -9.40
CA LEU A 637 5.12 17.29 -9.96
C LEU A 637 3.72 16.74 -10.16
N ASP A 638 2.75 17.32 -9.46
CA ASP A 638 1.36 16.87 -9.57
C ASP A 638 0.47 17.97 -10.16
N ALA A 639 0.30 17.94 -11.49
CA ALA A 639 -0.52 18.87 -12.24
C ALA A 639 -1.83 18.22 -12.73
N ASP A 640 -2.34 17.22 -11.99
CA ASP A 640 -3.62 16.59 -12.28
C ASP A 640 -4.73 17.62 -12.52
N ASN A 641 -5.55 17.42 -13.55
CA ASN A 641 -6.69 18.25 -13.89
C ASN A 641 -6.36 19.73 -14.17
N CYS A 642 -5.16 20.02 -14.69
CA CYS A 642 -4.81 21.33 -15.25
C CYS A 642 -5.20 21.43 -16.72
N GLU A 643 -6.50 21.50 -17.01
CA GLU A 643 -7.07 21.41 -18.37
C GLU A 643 -6.51 22.43 -19.39
N SER A 644 -6.15 23.64 -18.91
CA SER A 644 -5.57 24.71 -19.75
C SER A 644 -4.06 24.57 -19.98
N LEU A 645 -3.38 23.66 -19.28
CA LEU A 645 -1.93 23.52 -19.34
C LEU A 645 -1.55 23.00 -20.72
N ASN A 646 -0.80 23.80 -21.46
CA ASN A 646 -0.51 23.54 -22.86
C ASN A 646 0.93 23.88 -23.23
N TYR A 647 1.80 24.19 -22.28
CA TYR A 647 3.20 24.52 -22.54
C TYR A 647 4.06 24.14 -21.34
N LEU A 648 5.14 23.42 -21.59
CA LEU A 648 6.18 23.09 -20.60
C LEU A 648 7.49 23.70 -21.10
N GLU A 649 8.09 24.58 -20.31
CA GLU A 649 9.36 25.19 -20.69
C GLU A 649 10.49 24.15 -20.57
N SER A 650 11.04 23.73 -21.72
CA SER A 650 12.16 22.79 -21.81
C SER A 650 13.48 23.55 -21.97
N SER A 651 14.11 23.92 -20.88
CA SER A 651 15.48 24.46 -20.92
C SER A 651 16.50 23.32 -20.87
N SER A 652 17.48 23.36 -21.77
CA SER A 652 18.67 22.49 -21.76
C SER A 652 19.73 22.94 -20.73
N SER A 653 19.44 24.00 -19.96
CA SER A 653 20.41 24.75 -19.16
C SER A 653 20.37 24.50 -17.65
N THR A 654 19.39 23.77 -17.12
CA THR A 654 19.33 23.53 -15.67
C THR A 654 20.12 22.32 -15.24
N VAL A 655 20.84 22.50 -14.13
CA VAL A 655 21.48 21.47 -13.30
C VAL A 655 20.38 20.61 -12.64
N VAL A 656 19.48 20.02 -13.42
CA VAL A 656 18.50 19.08 -12.89
C VAL A 656 19.27 17.85 -12.42
N GLN A 657 19.22 17.58 -11.12
CA GLN A 657 19.83 16.37 -10.60
C GLN A 657 19.02 15.17 -11.11
N GLY A 658 19.70 14.09 -11.49
CA GLY A 658 19.07 12.83 -11.87
C GLY A 658 18.42 12.12 -10.67
N ASN A 659 17.39 12.72 -10.08
CA ASN A 659 16.62 12.12 -8.98
C ASN A 659 15.53 11.21 -9.55
N ILE A 660 15.04 10.28 -8.73
CA ILE A 660 13.78 9.58 -9.04
C ILE A 660 12.68 10.63 -9.13
N PHE A 661 11.86 10.54 -10.18
CA PHE A 661 10.78 11.50 -10.39
C PHE A 661 9.45 10.87 -10.79
N GLU A 662 8.36 11.55 -10.45
CA GLU A 662 6.98 11.20 -10.75
C GLU A 662 6.21 12.45 -11.19
N PHE A 663 5.86 12.52 -12.48
CA PHE A 663 5.24 13.70 -13.09
C PHE A 663 3.84 13.35 -13.60
N ILE A 664 2.82 13.97 -12.99
CA ILE A 664 1.41 13.64 -13.21
C ILE A 664 0.74 14.79 -13.97
N PHE A 665 0.21 14.49 -15.15
CA PHE A 665 -0.55 15.42 -16.00
C PHE A 665 -1.90 14.83 -16.43
N THR A 666 -2.52 14.02 -15.58
CA THR A 666 -3.85 13.45 -15.85
C THR A 666 -4.86 14.56 -16.18
N ASN A 667 -5.69 14.34 -17.20
CA ASN A 667 -6.68 15.30 -17.72
C ASN A 667 -6.11 16.65 -18.22
N CYS A 668 -4.79 16.80 -18.42
CA CYS A 668 -4.19 17.98 -19.06
C CYS A 668 -4.32 17.92 -20.60
N LEU A 669 -5.54 17.81 -21.13
CA LEU A 669 -5.81 17.46 -22.53
C LEU A 669 -5.17 18.41 -23.57
N SER A 670 -4.84 19.63 -23.16
CA SER A 670 -4.17 20.60 -24.03
C SER A 670 -2.69 20.26 -24.26
N LEU A 671 -2.06 19.46 -23.39
CA LEU A 671 -0.68 18.96 -23.55
C LEU A 671 -0.55 17.94 -24.69
N CYS A 672 -1.61 17.20 -25.04
CA CYS A 672 -1.57 16.21 -26.14
C CYS A 672 -1.15 16.80 -27.49
N ARG A 673 -1.24 18.12 -27.64
CA ARG A 673 -0.90 18.84 -28.87
C ARG A 673 0.58 19.16 -29.02
N ILE A 674 1.39 18.89 -27.99
CA ILE A 674 2.80 19.24 -27.95
C ILE A 674 3.64 18.00 -27.71
N ASN A 675 4.72 17.87 -28.48
CA ASN A 675 5.69 16.79 -28.29
C ASN A 675 6.52 17.02 -27.02
N GLN A 676 6.16 16.37 -25.92
CA GLN A 676 6.88 16.42 -24.63
C GLN A 676 8.06 15.42 -24.56
N MET A 677 8.30 14.64 -25.62
CA MET A 677 9.31 13.57 -25.63
C MET A 677 10.75 14.05 -25.43
N PRO A 678 11.20 15.20 -25.98
CA PRO A 678 12.55 15.70 -25.71
C PRO A 678 12.80 15.97 -24.23
N TYR A 679 11.79 16.49 -23.53
CA TYR A 679 11.87 16.79 -22.09
C TYR A 679 11.91 15.50 -21.25
N LEU A 680 11.01 14.56 -21.54
CA LEU A 680 10.96 13.22 -20.94
C LEU A 680 12.31 12.51 -21.04
N LEU A 681 12.87 12.48 -22.24
CA LEU A 681 14.10 11.77 -22.52
C LEU A 681 15.31 12.41 -21.83
N MET A 682 15.40 13.74 -21.88
CA MET A 682 16.43 14.50 -21.14
C MET A 682 16.44 14.10 -19.65
N LYS A 683 15.26 14.00 -19.02
CA LYS A 683 15.13 13.59 -17.61
C LYS A 683 15.60 12.16 -17.36
N PHE A 684 15.26 11.20 -18.23
CA PHE A 684 15.79 9.83 -18.14
C PHE A 684 17.31 9.79 -18.29
N GLN A 685 17.88 10.53 -19.25
CA GLN A 685 19.33 10.61 -19.46
C GLN A 685 20.07 11.20 -18.26
N LEU A 686 19.49 12.18 -17.56
CA LEU A 686 20.08 12.75 -16.35
C LEU A 686 20.04 11.78 -15.17
N TYR A 687 18.95 11.02 -15.02
CA TYR A 687 18.83 9.98 -14.00
C TYR A 687 19.87 8.86 -14.20
N THR A 688 20.00 8.34 -15.42
CA THR A 688 20.98 7.29 -15.73
C THR A 688 22.42 7.74 -15.50
N LYS A 689 22.76 8.97 -15.91
CA LYS A 689 24.09 9.56 -15.62
C LYS A 689 24.38 9.62 -14.11
N LYS A 690 23.38 9.94 -13.28
CA LYS A 690 23.56 9.99 -11.81
C LYS A 690 23.76 8.60 -11.21
N LEU A 691 23.01 7.60 -11.67
CA LEU A 691 23.17 6.20 -11.25
C LEU A 691 24.58 5.68 -11.51
N HIS A 692 25.19 6.05 -12.64
CA HIS A 692 26.56 5.63 -12.97
C HIS A 692 27.64 6.32 -12.11
N GLN A 693 27.39 7.54 -11.62
CA GLN A 693 28.40 8.34 -10.91
C GLN A 693 28.42 8.12 -9.39
N LEU A 694 27.35 7.57 -8.79
CA LEU A 694 27.20 7.48 -7.34
C LEU A 694 26.71 6.08 -6.90
N PRO A 695 27.54 5.25 -6.23
CA PRO A 695 27.20 3.86 -5.90
C PRO A 695 26.16 3.66 -4.77
N ASN A 696 25.54 4.73 -4.26
CA ASN A 696 24.62 4.70 -3.10
C ASN A 696 23.27 5.43 -3.34
N VAL A 697 22.82 5.56 -4.59
CA VAL A 697 21.56 6.26 -4.92
C VAL A 697 20.37 5.35 -4.63
N ARG A 698 19.31 5.90 -3.99
CA ARG A 698 18.04 5.17 -3.78
C ARG A 698 17.44 4.75 -5.13
N GLU A 699 16.98 3.51 -5.19
CA GLU A 699 16.48 2.83 -6.38
C GLU A 699 14.98 3.07 -6.57
N GLY A 700 14.53 3.13 -7.83
CA GLY A 700 13.11 3.25 -8.18
C GLY A 700 12.88 3.60 -9.64
N ALA A 701 11.71 3.23 -10.15
CA ALA A 701 11.25 3.62 -11.48
C ALA A 701 10.85 5.10 -11.47
N CYS A 702 11.14 5.79 -12.58
CA CYS A 702 10.67 7.17 -12.81
C CYS A 702 9.52 7.13 -13.80
N SER A 703 8.54 8.02 -13.67
CA SER A 703 7.39 8.02 -14.57
C SER A 703 6.78 9.38 -14.87
N PHE A 704 6.14 9.41 -16.04
CA PHE A 704 5.26 10.44 -16.52
C PHE A 704 3.90 9.83 -16.84
N CYS A 705 2.84 10.51 -16.42
CA CYS A 705 1.48 10.22 -16.83
C CYS A 705 0.94 11.41 -17.63
N LEU A 706 0.61 11.19 -18.90
CA LEU A 706 0.20 12.22 -19.86
C LEU A 706 -1.10 11.77 -20.53
N PRO A 707 -2.02 12.68 -20.95
CA PRO A 707 -3.14 12.25 -21.76
C PRO A 707 -2.66 11.93 -23.19
N GLY A 708 -3.25 10.91 -23.81
CA GLY A 708 -2.86 10.42 -25.12
C GLY A 708 -3.25 8.96 -25.32
N GLY A 709 -3.46 8.57 -26.58
CA GLY A 709 -3.97 7.24 -26.94
C GLY A 709 -3.05 6.43 -27.86
N VAL A 710 -1.80 6.85 -28.05
CA VAL A 710 -0.84 6.13 -28.91
C VAL A 710 0.54 6.14 -28.27
N SER A 711 1.21 5.00 -28.24
CA SER A 711 2.56 4.87 -27.68
C SER A 711 3.61 5.64 -28.51
N PRO A 712 4.66 6.22 -27.89
CA PRO A 712 5.67 6.99 -28.62
C PRO A 712 6.47 6.17 -29.64
N GLN A 713 6.62 6.69 -30.86
CA GLN A 713 7.29 6.01 -31.99
C GLN A 713 8.78 5.68 -31.77
N TRP A 714 9.45 6.32 -30.83
CA TRP A 714 10.85 6.02 -30.53
C TRP A 714 11.03 4.73 -29.74
N LEU A 715 9.95 4.10 -29.25
CA LEU A 715 10.03 2.78 -28.61
C LEU A 715 10.38 1.73 -29.66
N SER A 716 11.42 0.94 -29.40
CA SER A 716 11.92 -0.07 -30.34
C SER A 716 10.94 -1.23 -30.57
N HIS A 717 10.09 -1.50 -29.60
CA HIS A 717 9.10 -2.57 -29.65
C HIS A 717 7.76 -1.99 -29.17
N GLN A 718 6.69 -2.21 -29.92
CA GLN A 718 5.32 -1.81 -29.58
C GLN A 718 4.36 -2.96 -29.92
N SER A 719 3.29 -3.14 -29.15
CA SER A 719 2.29 -4.19 -29.36
C SER A 719 0.90 -3.73 -28.93
N TRP A 720 -0.13 -4.29 -29.57
CA TRP A 720 -1.50 -4.16 -29.11
C TRP A 720 -1.76 -5.07 -27.91
N GLY A 721 -2.51 -4.58 -26.95
CA GLY A 721 -2.78 -5.25 -25.68
C GLY A 721 -1.74 -5.01 -24.60
N SER A 722 -1.80 -5.83 -23.56
CA SER A 722 -1.02 -5.68 -22.32
C SER A 722 0.33 -6.41 -22.31
N THR A 723 0.72 -7.08 -23.39
CA THR A 723 1.95 -7.88 -23.43
C THR A 723 2.79 -7.58 -24.65
N ILE A 724 4.10 -7.59 -24.49
CA ILE A 724 5.05 -7.44 -25.61
C ILE A 724 6.24 -8.36 -25.45
N THR A 725 6.65 -8.98 -26.56
CA THR A 725 7.83 -9.85 -26.60
C THR A 725 8.97 -9.15 -27.32
N CYS A 726 10.14 -9.08 -26.67
CA CYS A 726 11.38 -8.57 -27.25
C CYS A 726 12.40 -9.71 -27.41
N GLN A 727 13.02 -9.78 -28.58
CA GLN A 727 14.19 -10.63 -28.80
C GLN A 727 15.42 -9.90 -28.27
N LEU A 728 16.22 -10.58 -27.47
CA LEU A 728 17.41 -10.03 -26.84
C LEU A 728 18.64 -10.49 -27.64
N SER A 729 19.54 -9.56 -27.96
CA SER A 729 20.80 -9.90 -28.61
C SER A 729 21.70 -10.71 -27.67
N SER A 730 22.62 -11.49 -28.23
CA SER A 730 23.73 -12.07 -27.45
C SER A 730 24.46 -10.94 -26.73
N HIS A 731 24.54 -11.00 -25.39
CA HIS A 731 25.15 -9.98 -24.51
C HIS A 731 24.38 -8.65 -24.40
N TRP A 732 23.05 -8.67 -24.49
CA TRP A 732 22.21 -7.50 -24.21
C TRP A 732 22.42 -6.94 -22.78
N ALA A 733 22.59 -7.82 -21.79
CA ALA A 733 22.90 -7.44 -20.41
C ALA A 733 24.41 -7.21 -20.27
N ASN A 734 24.88 -6.03 -20.68
CA ASN A 734 26.27 -5.61 -20.59
C ASN A 734 26.41 -4.30 -19.77
N ASN A 735 27.65 -3.83 -19.58
CA ASN A 735 27.90 -2.63 -18.78
C ASN A 735 27.29 -1.34 -19.38
N GLU A 736 27.07 -1.31 -20.69
CA GLU A 736 26.45 -0.20 -21.41
C GLU A 736 24.93 -0.19 -21.25
N PHE A 737 24.31 -1.31 -20.85
CA PHE A 737 22.87 -1.37 -20.59
C PHE A 737 22.51 -0.44 -19.43
N LEU A 738 21.52 0.42 -19.68
CA LEU A 738 21.05 1.43 -18.73
C LEU A 738 19.74 1.05 -18.07
N GLY A 739 18.87 0.33 -18.77
CA GLY A 739 17.54 -0.03 -18.28
C GLY A 739 16.48 -0.15 -19.38
N PHE A 740 15.25 -0.39 -18.97
CA PHE A 740 14.07 -0.48 -19.82
C PHE A 740 13.25 0.82 -19.75
N CYS A 741 13.01 1.45 -20.89
CA CYS A 741 11.90 2.36 -21.07
C CYS A 741 10.63 1.56 -21.33
N LEU A 742 9.62 1.82 -20.51
CA LEU A 742 8.33 1.13 -20.53
C LEU A 742 7.22 2.13 -20.83
N CYS A 743 6.24 1.71 -21.62
CA CYS A 743 5.07 2.51 -21.96
C CYS A 743 3.81 1.65 -21.92
N ALA A 744 2.79 2.12 -21.20
CA ALA A 744 1.44 1.57 -21.21
C ALA A 744 0.46 2.67 -21.62
N VAL A 745 -0.32 2.42 -22.66
CA VAL A 745 -1.46 3.26 -23.05
C VAL A 745 -2.71 2.63 -22.46
N ILE A 746 -3.31 3.35 -21.53
CA ILE A 746 -4.46 2.88 -20.76
C ILE A 746 -5.70 3.58 -21.26
N ALA A 747 -6.67 2.79 -21.72
CA ALA A 747 -8.00 3.28 -21.99
C ALA A 747 -8.84 3.23 -20.71
N PHE A 748 -9.55 4.32 -20.43
CA PHE A 748 -10.44 4.44 -19.27
C PHE A 748 -11.88 4.50 -19.73
N HIS A 749 -12.77 3.70 -19.14
CA HIS A 749 -14.15 3.56 -19.61
C HIS A 749 -15.18 4.06 -18.58
N SER A 750 -14.82 4.06 -17.29
CA SER A 750 -15.49 4.77 -16.17
C SER A 750 -14.66 4.54 -14.90
N PHE A 751 -13.57 5.29 -14.72
CA PHE A 751 -12.60 5.02 -13.67
C PHE A 751 -12.64 6.07 -12.54
N SER A 752 -12.69 5.60 -11.29
CA SER A 752 -12.64 6.42 -10.08
C SER A 752 -11.95 5.70 -8.92
N HIS A 753 -10.96 4.85 -9.21
CA HIS A 753 -10.27 4.04 -8.21
C HIS A 753 -8.79 4.40 -8.13
N SER A 754 -8.09 3.84 -7.13
CA SER A 754 -6.63 3.83 -7.13
C SER A 754 -6.11 2.94 -8.26
N LEU A 755 -5.00 3.33 -8.89
CA LEU A 755 -4.37 2.57 -9.98
C LEU A 755 -2.89 2.41 -9.68
N GLN A 756 -2.33 1.24 -9.96
CA GLN A 756 -0.90 1.06 -10.19
C GLN A 756 -0.69 0.19 -11.43
N VAL A 757 0.36 0.49 -12.20
CA VAL A 757 0.78 -0.32 -13.34
C VAL A 757 1.97 -1.16 -12.94
N LYS A 758 1.74 -2.47 -12.85
CA LYS A 758 2.80 -3.45 -12.64
C LYS A 758 3.32 -3.93 -13.97
N CYS A 759 4.63 -3.88 -14.14
CA CYS A 759 5.32 -4.40 -15.30
C CYS A 759 6.08 -5.65 -14.88
N THR A 760 5.72 -6.81 -15.42
CA THR A 760 6.38 -8.10 -15.16
C THR A 760 7.23 -8.48 -16.37
N TYR A 761 8.52 -8.74 -16.14
CA TYR A 761 9.48 -9.21 -17.13
C TYR A 761 9.65 -10.72 -17.00
N HIS A 762 9.27 -11.46 -18.04
CA HIS A 762 9.45 -12.90 -18.15
C HIS A 762 10.62 -13.20 -19.08
N PHE A 763 11.80 -13.39 -18.51
CA PHE A 763 13.00 -13.78 -19.26
C PHE A 763 12.98 -15.28 -19.54
N SER A 764 13.38 -15.66 -20.75
CA SER A 764 13.48 -17.06 -21.17
C SER A 764 14.66 -17.26 -22.12
N ASN A 765 15.26 -18.45 -22.08
CA ASN A 765 16.32 -18.87 -23.01
C ASN A 765 15.89 -20.09 -23.84
N GLU A 766 16.68 -20.44 -24.85
CA GLU A 766 16.42 -21.59 -25.73
C GLU A 766 16.54 -22.95 -25.01
N HIS A 767 17.13 -22.97 -23.81
CA HIS A 767 17.32 -24.15 -22.97
C HIS A 767 16.15 -24.41 -22.01
N GLY A 768 15.16 -23.50 -21.96
CA GLY A 768 13.97 -23.61 -21.13
C GLY A 768 14.12 -23.03 -19.72
N ASP A 769 15.23 -22.35 -19.42
CA ASP A 769 15.37 -21.58 -18.19
C ASP A 769 14.54 -20.30 -18.27
N ASN A 770 13.84 -19.97 -17.18
CA ASN A 770 13.01 -18.78 -17.08
C ASN A 770 13.29 -18.01 -15.78
N HIS A 771 13.16 -16.69 -15.83
CA HIS A 771 13.28 -15.83 -14.67
C HIS A 771 12.32 -14.65 -14.75
N ASP A 772 11.59 -14.40 -13.67
CA ASP A 772 10.61 -13.34 -13.60
C ASP A 772 11.11 -12.19 -12.72
N LEU A 773 11.12 -10.98 -13.26
CA LEU A 773 11.30 -9.73 -12.51
C LEU A 773 10.01 -8.91 -12.60
N TYR A 774 9.82 -7.94 -11.69
CA TYR A 774 8.75 -6.97 -11.85
C TYR A 774 9.14 -5.60 -11.31
N CYS A 775 8.52 -4.56 -11.83
CA CYS A 775 8.59 -3.19 -11.33
C CYS A 775 7.20 -2.54 -11.36
N TYR A 776 7.05 -1.42 -10.63
CA TYR A 776 5.84 -0.61 -10.68
C TYR A 776 6.15 0.69 -11.42
N LEU A 777 5.46 0.91 -12.54
CA LEU A 777 5.74 2.03 -13.44
C LEU A 777 5.21 3.34 -12.86
N HIS A 778 3.94 3.38 -12.49
CA HIS A 778 3.26 4.55 -11.97
C HIS A 778 2.00 4.13 -11.22
N GLY A 779 1.55 4.95 -10.27
CA GLY A 779 0.27 4.73 -9.61
C GLY A 779 -0.17 5.92 -8.77
N TRP A 780 -1.45 5.93 -8.41
CA TRP A 780 -2.03 6.91 -7.51
C TRP A 780 -2.98 6.25 -6.51
N TYR A 781 -2.97 6.80 -5.29
CA TYR A 781 -3.77 6.30 -4.17
C TYR A 781 -5.20 6.85 -4.16
N ASP A 782 -5.43 8.03 -4.74
CA ASP A 782 -6.69 8.75 -4.66
C ASP A 782 -7.66 8.36 -5.79
N GLU A 783 -8.96 8.39 -5.52
CA GLU A 783 -9.99 8.24 -6.55
C GLU A 783 -9.89 9.38 -7.57
N LYS A 784 -9.49 9.06 -8.81
CA LYS A 784 -9.37 10.03 -9.90
C LYS A 784 -10.35 9.72 -11.01
N ARG A 785 -11.14 10.71 -11.40
CA ARG A 785 -11.94 10.65 -12.62
C ARG A 785 -11.04 10.95 -13.80
N ILE A 786 -10.90 9.99 -14.70
CA ILE A 786 -10.11 10.13 -15.92
C ILE A 786 -11.05 10.14 -17.13
N ASP A 787 -10.99 11.20 -17.92
CA ASP A 787 -11.94 11.47 -19.00
C ASP A 787 -11.40 11.11 -20.41
N SER A 788 -10.18 10.56 -20.51
CA SER A 788 -9.56 10.15 -21.77
C SER A 788 -8.53 9.03 -21.58
N ASP A 789 -8.04 8.46 -22.67
CA ASP A 789 -6.87 7.59 -22.64
C ASP A 789 -5.64 8.35 -22.13
N HIS A 790 -4.79 7.65 -21.39
CA HIS A 790 -3.53 8.19 -20.88
C HIS A 790 -2.36 7.27 -21.19
N ILE A 791 -1.22 7.90 -21.47
CA ILE A 791 0.07 7.27 -21.68
C ILE A 791 0.84 7.35 -20.37
N LEU A 792 1.18 6.20 -19.82
CA LEU A 792 2.11 6.06 -18.71
C LEU A 792 3.44 5.63 -19.28
N ILE A 793 4.44 6.51 -19.21
CA ILE A 793 5.80 6.22 -19.67
C ILE A 793 6.72 6.27 -18.46
N GLY A 794 7.58 5.29 -18.33
CA GLY A 794 8.59 5.32 -17.29
C GLY A 794 9.87 4.61 -17.69
N PHE A 795 10.84 4.70 -16.79
CA PHE A 795 12.15 4.14 -16.94
C PHE A 795 12.47 3.31 -15.70
N ASP A 796 12.73 2.03 -15.93
CA ASP A 796 13.23 1.11 -14.93
C ASP A 796 14.70 0.81 -15.23
N PRO A 797 15.66 1.19 -14.36
CA PRO A 797 17.06 0.86 -14.55
C PRO A 797 17.32 -0.65 -14.55
N CYS A 798 16.41 -1.47 -13.98
CA CYS A 798 16.49 -2.92 -13.95
C CYS A 798 17.88 -3.43 -13.56
N LEU A 799 18.42 -2.89 -12.45
CA LEU A 799 19.80 -3.11 -12.01
C LEU A 799 20.12 -4.59 -11.75
N VAL A 800 19.12 -5.39 -11.36
CA VAL A 800 19.28 -6.85 -11.18
C VAL A 800 19.78 -7.52 -12.46
N ALA A 801 19.25 -7.11 -13.62
CA ALA A 801 19.72 -7.62 -14.91
C ALA A 801 21.12 -7.12 -15.29
N LYS A 802 21.57 -6.02 -14.69
CA LYS A 802 22.91 -5.44 -14.90
C LYS A 802 23.97 -6.10 -14.02
N GLU A 803 23.61 -6.49 -12.79
CA GLU A 803 24.54 -7.03 -11.79
C GLU A 803 24.73 -8.55 -11.90
N ASP A 804 23.69 -9.28 -12.31
CA ASP A 804 23.74 -10.73 -12.38
C ASP A 804 24.00 -11.21 -13.82
N TYR A 805 25.16 -11.85 -14.00
CA TYR A 805 25.62 -12.36 -15.29
C TYR A 805 24.67 -13.40 -15.90
N ILE A 806 23.80 -14.02 -15.09
CA ILE A 806 22.79 -14.98 -15.56
C ILE A 806 21.83 -14.35 -16.59
N PHE A 807 21.60 -13.03 -16.53
CA PHE A 807 20.68 -12.36 -17.45
C PHE A 807 21.22 -12.30 -18.88
N SER A 808 22.54 -12.34 -19.07
CA SER A 808 23.17 -12.38 -20.38
C SER A 808 22.86 -13.67 -21.15
N ASP A 809 22.41 -14.74 -20.48
CA ASP A 809 22.08 -16.04 -21.08
C ASP A 809 20.63 -16.10 -21.61
N TYR A 810 19.78 -15.11 -21.30
CA TYR A 810 18.41 -15.04 -21.82
C TYR A 810 18.37 -14.42 -23.22
N SER A 811 17.67 -15.09 -24.14
CA SER A 811 17.51 -14.67 -25.54
C SER A 811 16.18 -13.96 -25.81
N LYS A 812 15.24 -14.01 -24.87
CA LYS A 812 13.89 -13.45 -25.03
C LYS A 812 13.37 -12.88 -23.71
N VAL A 813 12.69 -11.74 -23.76
CA VAL A 813 11.90 -11.21 -22.65
C VAL A 813 10.47 -10.91 -23.10
N LEU A 814 9.48 -11.41 -22.36
CA LEU A 814 8.08 -10.99 -22.48
C LEU A 814 7.78 -10.01 -21.35
N VAL A 815 7.34 -8.81 -21.68
CA VAL A 815 6.92 -7.80 -20.70
C VAL A 815 5.41 -7.74 -20.66
N GLU A 816 4.83 -7.98 -19.50
CA GLU A 816 3.39 -7.91 -19.22
C GLU A 816 3.07 -6.66 -18.39
N PHE A 817 2.05 -5.91 -18.79
CA PHE A 817 1.55 -4.71 -18.13
C PHE A 817 0.20 -5.01 -17.47
N GLN A 818 0.20 -5.10 -16.14
CA GLN A 818 -0.99 -5.39 -15.35
C GLN A 818 -1.48 -4.12 -14.62
N LEU A 819 -2.78 -3.91 -14.63
CA LEU A 819 -3.43 -2.84 -13.88
C LEU A 819 -3.93 -3.41 -12.55
N GLU A 820 -3.39 -2.91 -11.45
CA GLU A 820 -3.74 -3.32 -10.09
C GLU A 820 -4.27 -2.12 -9.28
N ASP A 821 -5.04 -2.38 -8.21
CA ASP A 821 -5.25 -1.43 -7.13
C ASP A 821 -4.02 -1.39 -6.18
N MET A 822 -3.99 -0.47 -5.22
CA MET A 822 -2.87 -0.38 -4.27
C MET A 822 -2.79 -1.55 -3.27
N ASN A 823 -3.77 -2.45 -3.26
CA ASN A 823 -3.77 -3.67 -2.46
C ASN A 823 -3.25 -4.88 -3.29
N GLY A 824 -2.89 -4.67 -4.56
CA GLY A 824 -2.41 -5.72 -5.47
C GLY A 824 -3.52 -6.54 -6.12
N ASN A 825 -4.78 -6.08 -6.10
CA ASN A 825 -5.88 -6.73 -6.80
C ASN A 825 -5.96 -6.22 -8.25
N LEU A 826 -6.13 -7.14 -9.20
CA LEU A 826 -6.32 -6.78 -10.61
C LEU A 826 -7.60 -5.95 -10.81
N LEU A 827 -7.49 -4.88 -11.59
CA LEU A 827 -8.63 -4.03 -11.92
C LEU A 827 -9.48 -4.67 -13.04
N PRO A 828 -10.82 -4.66 -12.91
CA PRO A 828 -11.72 -5.13 -13.96
C PRO A 828 -11.51 -4.42 -15.31
N LEU A 829 -11.51 -5.20 -16.39
CA LEU A 829 -11.35 -4.70 -17.78
C LEU A 829 -12.42 -3.67 -18.18
N ASP A 830 -13.61 -3.75 -17.58
CA ASP A 830 -14.70 -2.80 -17.83
C ASP A 830 -14.40 -1.38 -17.29
N LEU A 831 -13.45 -1.24 -16.37
CA LEU A 831 -13.06 0.05 -15.79
C LEU A 831 -11.92 0.70 -16.58
N CYS A 832 -10.85 -0.06 -16.81
CA CYS A 832 -9.69 0.36 -17.58
C CYS A 832 -8.91 -0.85 -18.13
N GLN A 833 -8.22 -0.64 -19.25
CA GLN A 833 -7.40 -1.69 -19.88
C GLN A 833 -6.18 -1.10 -20.58
N VAL A 834 -5.07 -1.82 -20.55
CA VAL A 834 -3.91 -1.54 -21.42
C VAL A 834 -4.26 -2.03 -22.81
N HIS A 835 -4.43 -1.11 -23.75
CA HIS A 835 -4.75 -1.48 -25.13
C HIS A 835 -3.56 -1.37 -26.07
N GLU A 836 -2.51 -0.62 -25.69
CA GLU A 836 -1.24 -0.59 -26.40
C GLU A 836 -0.10 -0.52 -25.37
N CYS A 837 0.98 -1.25 -25.61
CA CYS A 837 2.18 -1.20 -24.78
C CYS A 837 3.44 -1.12 -25.65
N GLY A 838 4.54 -0.66 -25.04
CA GLY A 838 5.82 -0.58 -25.73
C GLY A 838 7.03 -0.58 -24.80
N VAL A 839 8.14 -1.06 -25.34
CA VAL A 839 9.39 -1.28 -24.61
C VAL A 839 10.60 -0.84 -25.46
N ARG A 840 11.56 -0.19 -24.82
CA ARG A 840 12.88 0.06 -25.39
C ARG A 840 13.99 -0.20 -24.38
N LEU A 841 14.97 -0.98 -24.78
CA LEU A 841 16.21 -1.13 -24.04
C LEU A 841 17.08 0.10 -24.32
N LEU A 842 17.57 0.75 -23.26
CA LEU A 842 18.47 1.89 -23.36
C LEU A 842 19.91 1.44 -23.07
N TYR A 843 20.85 1.95 -23.88
CA TYR A 843 22.29 1.73 -23.76
C TYR A 843 23.04 3.07 -23.78
N GLU A 844 24.26 3.11 -23.25
CA GLU A 844 25.11 4.33 -23.21
C GLU A 844 25.28 5.00 -24.58
N ASP A 845 25.59 4.24 -25.63
CA ASP A 845 25.78 4.77 -26.99
C ASP A 845 24.46 5.22 -27.66
N GLY A 846 23.34 4.65 -27.23
CA GLY A 846 22.01 4.97 -27.74
C GLY A 846 21.46 6.33 -27.24
N ILE A 847 22.11 6.95 -26.26
CA ILE A 847 21.73 8.27 -25.72
C ILE A 847 22.00 9.40 -26.73
N HIS A 848 23.11 9.29 -27.47
CA HIS A 848 23.52 10.29 -28.46
C HIS A 848 22.79 10.15 -29.80
N CYS A 849 22.32 8.95 -30.14
CA CYS A 849 21.56 8.71 -31.38
C CYS A 849 20.07 9.06 -31.29
N ILE A 850 19.59 9.62 -30.17
CA ILE A 850 18.25 10.22 -30.11
C ILE A 850 18.36 11.69 -30.58
N ASP A 851 19.07 11.86 -31.69
CA ASP A 851 19.29 13.14 -32.32
C ASP A 851 18.02 13.61 -33.04
N TYR A 852 17.86 14.93 -32.98
CA TYR A 852 16.67 15.75 -33.22
C TYR A 852 16.05 15.70 -34.64
N TYR A 853 16.46 14.76 -35.48
CA TYR A 853 16.04 14.65 -36.88
C TYR A 853 15.93 13.18 -37.31
N CYS A 854 14.88 12.50 -36.88
CA CYS A 854 14.30 11.46 -37.73
C CYS A 854 13.15 12.12 -38.49
N ASP A 855 13.19 12.08 -39.82
CA ASP A 855 12.04 12.42 -40.65
C ASP A 855 10.85 11.58 -40.15
N PRO A 856 9.81 12.20 -39.51
CA PRO A 856 8.80 11.45 -38.78
C PRO A 856 8.06 10.45 -39.66
N LEU A 857 8.03 10.68 -40.98
CA LEU A 857 7.41 9.76 -41.93
C LEU A 857 8.27 8.52 -42.19
N GLU A 858 9.56 8.64 -42.49
CA GLU A 858 10.38 7.49 -42.89
C GLU A 858 10.64 6.52 -41.72
N ALA A 859 10.84 7.04 -40.50
CA ALA A 859 10.96 6.22 -39.30
C ALA A 859 9.62 5.57 -38.89
N MET A 860 8.49 6.27 -39.07
CA MET A 860 7.14 5.73 -38.90
C MET A 860 6.87 4.59 -39.89
N PHE A 861 7.29 4.73 -41.15
CA PHE A 861 7.15 3.68 -42.16
C PHE A 861 8.04 2.47 -41.87
N GLN A 862 9.28 2.66 -41.41
CA GLN A 862 10.17 1.52 -41.09
C GLN A 862 9.78 0.77 -39.82
N ALA A 863 9.32 1.47 -38.77
CA ALA A 863 8.82 0.83 -37.54
C ALA A 863 7.48 0.12 -37.76
N LYS A 864 6.59 0.66 -38.59
CA LYS A 864 5.34 -0.01 -38.99
C LYS A 864 5.57 -1.21 -39.93
N ARG A 865 6.55 -1.14 -40.86
CA ARG A 865 6.96 -2.26 -41.72
C ARG A 865 7.40 -3.50 -40.94
N ALA A 866 7.97 -3.34 -39.75
CA ALA A 866 8.39 -4.44 -38.88
C ALA A 866 7.23 -5.10 -38.10
N ARG A 867 6.08 -4.42 -37.95
CA ARG A 867 4.90 -4.91 -37.17
C ARG A 867 4.15 -6.07 -37.84
N PHE A 868 4.23 -6.23 -39.16
CA PHE A 868 3.44 -7.23 -39.91
C PHE A 868 4.15 -8.54 -40.23
N GLN A 869 5.43 -8.70 -39.88
CA GLN A 869 6.16 -9.94 -40.17
C GLN A 869 5.93 -11.07 -39.14
N GLY A 870 5.03 -10.88 -38.17
CA GLY A 870 4.86 -11.85 -37.09
C GLY A 870 3.54 -11.80 -36.34
N SER A 871 2.39 -12.04 -36.99
CA SER A 871 1.33 -12.87 -36.42
C SER A 871 0.26 -13.16 -37.49
N CYS A 872 -0.09 -14.44 -37.68
CA CYS A 872 -1.08 -14.89 -38.67
C CYS A 872 -2.50 -14.99 -38.08
N SER A 873 -2.75 -14.43 -36.89
CA SER A 873 -3.96 -14.70 -36.09
C SER A 873 -4.89 -13.49 -35.89
N GLU A 874 -4.48 -12.28 -36.25
CA GLU A 874 -5.31 -11.06 -36.09
C GLU A 874 -6.12 -10.68 -37.35
N ASP A 875 -5.84 -11.28 -38.51
CA ASP A 875 -6.57 -11.04 -39.76
C ASP A 875 -8.06 -11.44 -39.70
N TYR A 876 -8.42 -12.34 -38.79
CA TYR A 876 -9.74 -12.99 -38.74
C TYR A 876 -10.89 -12.04 -38.35
N ILE A 877 -10.66 -11.10 -37.42
CA ILE A 877 -11.72 -10.22 -36.88
C ILE A 877 -12.03 -9.08 -37.86
N VAL A 878 -10.99 -8.48 -38.46
CA VAL A 878 -11.11 -7.42 -39.46
C VAL A 878 -11.73 -7.98 -40.75
N MET A 879 -11.33 -9.18 -41.17
CA MET A 879 -11.96 -9.89 -42.29
C MET A 879 -13.44 -10.16 -42.04
N SER A 880 -13.81 -10.75 -40.88
CA SER A 880 -15.21 -11.07 -40.54
C SER A 880 -16.13 -9.82 -40.59
N PHE A 881 -15.63 -8.69 -40.08
CA PHE A 881 -16.38 -7.42 -40.11
C PHE A 881 -16.55 -6.87 -41.53
N MET A 882 -15.49 -6.89 -42.36
CA MET A 882 -15.57 -6.51 -43.78
C MET A 882 -16.52 -7.40 -44.58
N PHE A 883 -16.49 -8.72 -44.36
CA PHE A 883 -17.35 -9.68 -45.07
C PHE A 883 -18.84 -9.49 -44.74
N SER A 884 -19.18 -9.20 -43.48
CA SER A 884 -20.57 -8.93 -43.08
C SER A 884 -21.17 -7.68 -43.75
N LYS A 885 -20.35 -6.65 -43.99
CA LYS A 885 -20.76 -5.40 -44.63
C LYS A 885 -20.93 -5.54 -46.15
N LEU A 886 -20.00 -6.24 -46.81
CA LEU A 886 -20.07 -6.55 -48.24
C LEU A 886 -21.26 -7.45 -48.60
N ALA A 887 -21.57 -8.45 -47.76
CA ALA A 887 -22.73 -9.32 -47.95
C ALA A 887 -24.07 -8.55 -47.89
N ASN A 888 -24.20 -7.61 -46.96
CA ASN A 888 -25.38 -6.72 -46.86
C ASN A 888 -25.53 -5.79 -48.08
N SER A 889 -24.45 -5.42 -48.76
CA SER A 889 -24.50 -4.61 -50.00
C SER A 889 -24.84 -5.41 -51.26
N LEU A 890 -24.66 -6.74 -51.26
CA LEU A 890 -24.92 -7.65 -52.40
C LEU A 890 -26.36 -8.18 -52.47
N ASP A 891 -27.20 -7.79 -51.50
CA ASP A 891 -28.58 -8.26 -51.32
C ASP A 891 -29.61 -7.34 -52.02
N PHE A 892 -29.43 -7.14 -53.34
CA PHE A 892 -30.50 -6.59 -54.19
C PHE A 892 -31.42 -7.74 -54.64
N GLN A 893 -32.43 -8.04 -53.83
CA GLN A 893 -33.62 -8.72 -54.32
C GLN A 893 -34.32 -7.85 -55.38
N LEU A 894 -34.69 -8.51 -56.49
CA LEU A 894 -35.61 -8.02 -57.52
C LEU A 894 -36.82 -7.30 -56.89
N TYR A 895 -36.84 -5.97 -56.98
CA TYR A 895 -38.08 -5.20 -56.87
C TYR A 895 -38.52 -4.73 -58.27
N PRO A 896 -39.84 -4.73 -58.57
CA PRO A 896 -40.34 -4.50 -59.92
C PRO A 896 -40.16 -3.04 -60.36
N LYS A 897 -40.02 -2.87 -61.67
CA LYS A 897 -40.26 -1.61 -62.40
C LYS A 897 -41.54 -0.95 -61.87
N GLU A 898 -41.41 0.21 -61.23
CA GLU A 898 -42.34 1.35 -61.20
C GLU A 898 -42.14 2.17 -59.93
N LEU A 899 -41.22 3.13 -59.96
CA LEU A 899 -41.37 4.47 -59.38
C LEU A 899 -40.12 5.30 -59.69
N TYR A 900 -40.33 6.56 -60.03
CA TYR A 900 -39.39 7.55 -60.60
C TYR A 900 -39.12 7.44 -62.11
N ARG A 901 -40.17 7.74 -62.89
CA ARG A 901 -40.02 8.60 -64.07
C ARG A 901 -40.02 10.05 -63.59
N GLN A 902 -38.94 10.78 -63.80
CA GLN A 902 -38.89 12.01 -64.61
C GLN A 902 -37.56 12.76 -64.41
N GLU A 903 -36.79 12.80 -65.51
CA GLU A 903 -36.00 13.94 -66.01
C GLU A 903 -34.89 14.52 -65.13
N GLU A 904 -33.75 13.82 -65.10
CA GLU A 904 -32.40 14.37 -65.31
C GLU A 904 -31.52 13.24 -65.89
N PRO A 905 -30.78 13.44 -67.00
CA PRO A 905 -29.85 12.44 -67.52
C PRO A 905 -28.54 12.49 -66.71
N ASP A 906 -27.96 11.32 -66.42
CA ASP A 906 -26.67 11.09 -65.76
C ASP A 906 -26.59 11.13 -64.21
N VAL A 907 -27.33 10.22 -63.54
CA VAL A 907 -26.95 9.77 -62.18
C VAL A 907 -26.69 8.26 -62.19
N PRO A 908 -25.43 7.79 -62.16
CA PRO A 908 -25.13 6.38 -62.01
C PRO A 908 -25.48 5.90 -60.58
N ALA A 909 -25.86 4.62 -60.47
CA ALA A 909 -26.18 3.98 -59.19
C ALA A 909 -25.09 4.24 -58.14
N VAL A 910 -25.50 4.62 -56.93
CA VAL A 910 -24.59 5.09 -55.86
C VAL A 910 -23.74 3.93 -55.34
N PRO A 911 -22.39 4.02 -55.37
CA PRO A 911 -21.51 3.02 -54.76
C PRO A 911 -21.76 2.90 -53.26
N SER A 912 -21.85 1.66 -52.75
CA SER A 912 -21.89 1.43 -51.30
C SER A 912 -20.47 1.45 -50.74
N SER A 913 -20.19 2.28 -49.74
CA SER A 913 -18.86 2.37 -49.14
C SER A 913 -18.92 2.46 -47.62
N PHE A 914 -17.88 1.95 -46.98
CA PHE A 914 -17.63 2.06 -45.55
C PHE A 914 -16.14 2.30 -45.32
N TRP A 915 -15.76 2.66 -44.09
CA TRP A 915 -14.37 2.86 -43.72
C TRP A 915 -14.09 2.15 -42.40
N ILE A 916 -12.85 1.73 -42.22
CA ILE A 916 -12.31 1.14 -41.00
C ILE A 916 -10.97 1.81 -40.69
N CYS A 917 -10.51 1.75 -39.44
CA CYS A 917 -9.14 2.16 -39.12
C CYS A 917 -8.16 1.12 -39.65
N GLY A 918 -7.07 1.56 -40.27
CA GLY A 918 -6.01 0.70 -40.78
C GLY A 918 -5.15 1.42 -41.80
N ASP A 919 -3.96 0.88 -42.04
CA ASP A 919 -2.87 1.57 -42.73
C ASP A 919 -2.26 0.79 -43.91
N THR A 920 -2.85 -0.35 -44.27
CA THR A 920 -2.45 -1.14 -45.45
C THR A 920 -3.66 -1.68 -46.20
N THR A 921 -3.55 -1.90 -47.53
CA THR A 921 -4.64 -2.54 -48.27
C THR A 921 -4.75 -4.02 -47.89
N PRO A 922 -5.96 -4.53 -47.58
CA PRO A 922 -6.11 -5.93 -47.18
C PRO A 922 -5.68 -6.92 -48.28
N GLU A 923 -5.01 -8.01 -47.92
CA GLU A 923 -4.46 -9.00 -48.86
C GLU A 923 -5.51 -9.62 -49.82
N TRP A 924 -6.80 -9.58 -49.47
CA TRP A 924 -7.85 -10.09 -50.35
C TRP A 924 -8.09 -9.21 -51.60
N PHE A 925 -7.56 -7.99 -51.67
CA PHE A 925 -7.53 -7.19 -52.90
C PHE A 925 -6.46 -7.73 -53.85
N SER A 926 -6.88 -8.32 -54.97
CA SER A 926 -5.97 -9.06 -55.85
C SER A 926 -4.97 -8.19 -56.62
N HIS A 927 -5.24 -6.89 -56.73
CA HIS A 927 -4.33 -5.92 -57.31
C HIS A 927 -4.17 -4.76 -56.34
N GLN A 928 -2.94 -4.47 -55.94
CA GLN A 928 -2.61 -3.41 -54.99
C GLN A 928 -1.46 -2.59 -55.56
N SER A 929 -1.42 -1.31 -55.22
CA SER A 929 -0.37 -0.40 -55.65
C SER A 929 -0.12 0.67 -54.60
N TRP A 930 1.14 1.08 -54.50
CA TRP A 930 1.53 2.25 -53.71
C TRP A 930 1.16 3.53 -54.44
N GLY A 931 0.59 4.48 -53.71
CA GLY A 931 0.05 5.72 -54.25
C GLY A 931 -1.42 5.60 -54.67
N SER A 932 -1.87 6.60 -55.42
CA SER A 932 -3.28 6.78 -55.75
C SER A 932 -3.77 5.97 -56.95
N THR A 933 -2.92 5.21 -57.64
CA THR A 933 -3.33 4.52 -58.87
C THR A 933 -2.91 3.06 -58.86
N VAL A 934 -3.86 2.16 -59.17
CA VAL A 934 -3.63 0.73 -59.34
C VAL A 934 -4.11 0.28 -60.71
N THR A 935 -3.33 -0.57 -61.37
CA THR A 935 -3.61 -1.03 -62.72
C THR A 935 -3.82 -2.54 -62.73
N CYS A 936 -4.91 -2.99 -63.36
CA CYS A 936 -5.19 -4.40 -63.55
C CYS A 936 -5.41 -4.74 -65.02
N GLN A 937 -5.05 -5.96 -65.39
CA GLN A 937 -5.25 -6.49 -66.74
C GLN A 937 -6.62 -7.16 -66.80
N LEU A 938 -7.40 -6.84 -67.84
CA LEU A 938 -8.72 -7.39 -68.05
C LEU A 938 -8.61 -8.62 -68.95
N SER A 939 -9.04 -9.78 -68.44
CA SER A 939 -9.06 -11.01 -69.25
C SER A 939 -10.22 -11.00 -70.25
N SER A 940 -9.99 -11.49 -71.47
CA SER A 940 -11.02 -11.59 -72.54
C SER A 940 -12.22 -12.49 -72.18
N HIS A 941 -12.13 -13.28 -71.10
CA HIS A 941 -13.19 -14.14 -70.61
C HIS A 941 -14.27 -13.41 -69.77
N LEU A 942 -14.05 -12.15 -69.39
CA LEU A 942 -15.01 -11.33 -68.62
C LEU A 942 -16.30 -10.99 -69.40
N ALA A 943 -16.28 -11.12 -70.74
CA ALA A 943 -17.43 -10.86 -71.61
C ALA A 943 -18.58 -11.90 -71.47
N ASN A 944 -18.31 -13.10 -70.93
CA ASN A 944 -19.32 -14.14 -70.70
C ASN A 944 -19.88 -14.08 -69.26
N SER A 945 -20.62 -13.00 -68.97
CA SER A 945 -21.71 -12.84 -67.97
C SER A 945 -21.63 -13.50 -66.57
N GLU A 946 -20.52 -13.36 -65.82
CA GLU A 946 -20.52 -13.59 -64.35
C GLU A 946 -19.93 -12.42 -63.52
N PHE A 947 -19.47 -11.33 -64.15
CA PHE A 947 -18.89 -10.18 -63.45
C PHE A 947 -19.94 -9.38 -62.65
N LEU A 948 -19.65 -9.07 -61.39
CA LEU A 948 -20.54 -8.33 -60.49
C LEU A 948 -20.17 -6.85 -60.37
N GLY A 949 -18.88 -6.50 -60.33
CA GLY A 949 -18.39 -5.13 -60.17
C GLY A 949 -16.96 -5.09 -59.63
N PHE A 950 -16.46 -3.90 -59.33
CA PHE A 950 -15.16 -3.70 -58.69
C PHE A 950 -15.33 -3.44 -57.19
N SER A 951 -14.58 -4.18 -56.37
CA SER A 951 -14.30 -3.77 -55.00
C SER A 951 -13.09 -2.86 -55.01
N LEU A 952 -13.22 -1.70 -54.37
CA LEU A 952 -12.23 -0.63 -54.34
C LEU A 952 -11.73 -0.43 -52.91
N CYS A 953 -10.44 -0.18 -52.75
CA CYS A 953 -9.79 0.11 -51.49
C CYS A 953 -8.88 1.32 -51.65
N ALA A 954 -8.98 2.29 -50.75
CA ALA A 954 -8.03 3.39 -50.64
C ALA A 954 -7.63 3.58 -49.17
N VAL A 955 -6.33 3.53 -48.90
CA VAL A 955 -5.76 3.89 -47.59
C VAL A 955 -5.42 5.36 -47.64
N ILE A 956 -6.08 6.15 -46.80
CA ILE A 956 -5.95 7.61 -46.81
C ILE A 956 -5.32 8.08 -45.51
N ALA A 957 -4.20 8.81 -45.65
CA ALA A 957 -3.61 9.59 -44.58
C ALA A 957 -4.13 11.03 -44.64
N PHE A 958 -4.45 11.62 -43.48
CA PHE A 958 -4.83 13.03 -43.41
C PHE A 958 -4.30 13.75 -42.16
N ARG A 959 -3.95 15.02 -42.32
CA ARG A 959 -3.64 15.98 -41.25
C ARG A 959 -4.83 16.91 -41.07
N TYR A 960 -5.69 16.59 -40.10
CA TYR A 960 -6.80 17.45 -39.64
C TYR A 960 -7.73 17.96 -40.77
N PHE A 961 -8.80 17.22 -41.05
CA PHE A 961 -9.82 17.64 -42.01
C PHE A 961 -11.17 17.87 -41.32
N LYS A 962 -11.80 19.03 -41.58
CA LYS A 962 -13.00 19.51 -40.86
C LYS A 962 -14.30 19.38 -41.67
N ASN A 963 -14.20 18.97 -42.94
CA ASN A 963 -15.32 18.90 -43.88
C ASN A 963 -15.60 17.44 -44.28
N SER A 964 -16.76 17.19 -44.90
CA SER A 964 -17.06 15.90 -45.50
C SER A 964 -16.12 15.62 -46.68
N LEU A 965 -15.46 14.47 -46.65
CA LEU A 965 -14.52 13.98 -47.66
C LEU A 965 -15.25 13.04 -48.63
N GLN A 966 -14.89 13.06 -49.91
CA GLN A 966 -15.29 12.04 -50.88
C GLN A 966 -14.09 11.51 -51.65
N VAL A 967 -14.08 10.22 -51.96
CA VAL A 967 -13.03 9.60 -52.78
C VAL A 967 -13.58 9.41 -54.19
N LYS A 968 -13.06 10.18 -55.14
CA LYS A 968 -13.34 9.98 -56.56
C LYS A 968 -12.47 8.87 -57.10
N CYS A 969 -13.08 7.83 -57.64
CA CYS A 969 -12.38 6.73 -58.26
C CYS A 969 -12.58 6.83 -59.77
N THR A 970 -11.52 7.17 -60.51
CA THR A 970 -11.53 7.31 -61.97
C THR A 970 -10.91 6.05 -62.61
N TYR A 971 -11.69 5.38 -63.45
CA TYR A 971 -11.28 4.20 -64.21
C TYR A 971 -10.85 4.61 -65.61
N HIS A 972 -9.58 4.39 -65.93
CA HIS A 972 -8.98 4.61 -67.23
C HIS A 972 -8.86 3.28 -67.98
N PHE A 973 -9.79 3.01 -68.90
CA PHE A 973 -9.73 1.85 -69.78
C PHE A 973 -8.85 2.15 -70.98
N SER A 974 -8.01 1.19 -71.37
CA SER A 974 -7.14 1.31 -72.54
C SER A 974 -7.00 -0.03 -73.25
N ASN A 975 -6.74 0.02 -74.56
CA ASN A 975 -6.45 -1.14 -75.39
C ASN A 975 -5.08 -1.01 -76.07
N GLU A 976 -4.59 -2.10 -76.67
CA GLU A 976 -3.31 -2.13 -77.37
C GLU A 976 -3.26 -1.27 -78.65
N HIS A 977 -4.41 -0.78 -79.12
CA HIS A 977 -4.53 0.07 -80.31
C HIS A 977 -4.52 1.57 -79.99
N GLY A 978 -4.43 1.95 -78.70
CA GLY A 978 -4.33 3.33 -78.26
C GLY A 978 -5.67 4.01 -78.01
N ASP A 979 -6.79 3.29 -78.08
CA ASP A 979 -8.08 3.84 -77.68
C ASP A 979 -8.18 3.83 -76.15
N SER A 980 -8.68 4.92 -75.58
CA SER A 980 -8.92 5.05 -74.15
C SER A 980 -10.33 5.55 -73.84
N HIS A 981 -10.87 5.15 -72.70
CA HIS A 981 -12.15 5.63 -72.23
C HIS A 981 -12.17 5.71 -70.71
N ASP A 982 -12.65 6.84 -70.19
CA ASP A 982 -12.58 7.15 -68.77
C ASP A 982 -13.98 7.22 -68.15
N PHE A 983 -14.14 6.58 -66.99
CA PHE A 983 -15.33 6.67 -66.16
C PHE A 983 -14.94 7.04 -64.74
N TYR A 984 -15.85 7.62 -63.96
CA TYR A 984 -15.59 7.84 -62.54
C TYR A 984 -16.81 7.50 -61.68
N CYS A 985 -16.54 7.12 -60.44
CA CYS A 985 -17.53 6.98 -59.39
C CYS A 985 -17.06 7.71 -58.11
N TYR A 986 -17.99 7.94 -57.18
CA TYR A 986 -17.69 8.57 -55.91
C TYR A 986 -18.02 7.64 -54.75
N LEU A 987 -17.03 7.39 -53.88
CA LEU A 987 -17.24 6.80 -52.56
C LEU A 987 -17.55 7.93 -51.57
N ARG A 988 -18.83 8.07 -51.19
CA ARG A 988 -19.32 9.18 -50.33
C ARG A 988 -19.24 8.85 -48.84
N ILE A 989 -18.88 9.85 -48.03
CA ILE A 989 -18.84 9.78 -46.55
C ILE A 989 -19.87 10.76 -45.97
N TRP A 990 -20.67 10.33 -44.99
CA TRP A 990 -21.57 11.21 -44.24
C TRP A 990 -20.98 11.54 -42.85
N ASN A 991 -20.84 12.84 -42.60
CA ASN A 991 -20.62 13.55 -41.32
C ASN A 991 -19.58 13.00 -40.34
N TYR A 992 -18.52 13.80 -40.13
CA TYR A 992 -17.53 13.59 -39.07
C TYR A 992 -17.38 14.83 -38.18
N GLU A 993 -17.88 14.75 -36.94
CA GLU A 993 -17.48 15.62 -35.83
C GLU A 993 -16.59 14.85 -34.82
N ARG A 994 -15.59 14.09 -35.29
CA ARG A 994 -14.59 13.47 -34.41
C ARG A 994 -13.17 13.78 -34.87
N ARG A 995 -12.35 14.25 -33.93
CA ARG A 995 -10.93 14.59 -34.12
C ARG A 995 -10.09 13.33 -33.96
N THR A 996 -9.80 12.63 -35.05
CA THR A 996 -8.82 11.54 -35.09
C THR A 996 -7.60 11.95 -35.91
N CYS A 997 -6.42 11.58 -35.46
CA CYS A 997 -5.17 11.62 -36.22
C CYS A 997 -4.76 10.18 -36.50
N SER A 998 -5.36 9.54 -37.52
CA SER A 998 -5.04 8.16 -37.90
C SER A 998 -5.37 7.90 -39.38
N GLU A 999 -4.65 6.96 -40.00
CA GLU A 999 -4.92 6.44 -41.35
C GLU A 999 -6.20 5.58 -41.33
N HIS A 1000 -7.02 5.71 -42.37
CA HIS A 1000 -8.26 4.95 -42.51
C HIS A 1000 -8.27 4.19 -43.85
N ILE A 1001 -8.71 2.93 -43.80
CA ILE A 1001 -8.97 2.10 -44.98
C ILE A 1001 -10.41 2.35 -45.42
N PHE A 1002 -10.56 2.87 -46.63
CA PHE A 1002 -11.85 3.09 -47.27
C PHE A 1002 -12.13 1.95 -48.23
N VAL A 1003 -13.25 1.26 -48.04
CA VAL A 1003 -13.67 0.13 -48.86
C VAL A 1003 -15.01 0.45 -49.50
N GLY A 1004 -15.04 0.42 -50.83
CA GLY A 1004 -16.23 0.68 -51.64
C GLY A 1004 -16.51 -0.47 -52.59
N PHE A 1005 -17.78 -0.65 -52.95
CA PHE A 1005 -18.18 -1.53 -54.04
C PHE A 1005 -18.89 -0.71 -55.11
N ASP A 1006 -18.38 -0.80 -56.33
CA ASP A 1006 -18.95 -0.19 -57.52
C ASP A 1006 -19.46 -1.30 -58.47
N PRO A 1007 -20.79 -1.42 -58.67
CA PRO A 1007 -21.36 -2.40 -59.57
C PRO A 1007 -21.04 -2.13 -61.06
N CYS A 1008 -20.51 -0.95 -61.39
CA CYS A 1008 -20.00 -0.58 -62.71
C CYS A 1008 -21.01 -0.87 -63.85
N LEU A 1009 -22.26 -0.42 -63.66
CA LEU A 1009 -23.40 -0.71 -64.55
C LEU A 1009 -23.19 -0.21 -65.99
N VAL A 1010 -22.51 0.92 -66.16
CA VAL A 1010 -22.21 1.53 -67.47
C VAL A 1010 -21.25 0.65 -68.31
N ILE A 1011 -20.37 -0.11 -67.65
CA ILE A 1011 -19.43 -1.03 -68.30
C ILE A 1011 -20.17 -2.29 -68.81
N LYS A 1012 -21.22 -2.72 -68.09
CA LYS A 1012 -22.11 -3.82 -68.48
C LYS A 1012 -23.03 -3.46 -69.64
N GLU A 1013 -23.54 -2.23 -69.69
CA GLU A 1013 -24.46 -1.79 -70.76
C GLU A 1013 -23.77 -1.54 -72.12
N ASN A 1014 -22.46 -1.26 -72.14
CA ASN A 1014 -21.71 -0.89 -73.35
C ASN A 1014 -20.72 -1.96 -73.88
N ASP A 1015 -20.72 -3.17 -73.30
CA ASP A 1015 -19.80 -4.28 -73.62
C ASP A 1015 -18.32 -3.84 -73.76
N MET A 1016 -17.84 -3.12 -72.76
CA MET A 1016 -16.51 -2.49 -72.79
C MET A 1016 -15.37 -3.49 -72.56
N PHE A 1017 -15.63 -4.61 -71.87
CA PHE A 1017 -14.62 -5.66 -71.59
C PHE A 1017 -14.14 -6.40 -72.83
N SER A 1018 -14.90 -6.39 -73.93
CA SER A 1018 -14.49 -6.95 -75.22
C SER A 1018 -13.57 -6.02 -76.02
N LYS A 1019 -13.53 -4.72 -75.68
CA LYS A 1019 -12.79 -3.68 -76.42
C LYS A 1019 -11.51 -3.20 -75.72
N TYR A 1020 -11.43 -3.32 -74.40
CA TYR A 1020 -10.31 -2.85 -73.59
C TYR A 1020 -9.70 -4.00 -72.79
N ASN A 1021 -8.37 -4.11 -72.82
CA ASN A 1021 -7.64 -5.20 -72.14
C ASN A 1021 -6.93 -4.74 -70.86
N LYS A 1022 -6.99 -3.44 -70.53
CA LYS A 1022 -6.34 -2.86 -69.35
C LYS A 1022 -7.21 -1.78 -68.72
N VAL A 1023 -7.30 -1.76 -67.39
CA VAL A 1023 -7.91 -0.67 -66.62
C VAL A 1023 -6.97 -0.19 -65.51
N SER A 1024 -6.80 1.12 -65.40
CA SER A 1024 -6.13 1.77 -64.26
C SER A 1024 -7.15 2.54 -63.46
N VAL A 1025 -7.21 2.32 -62.16
CA VAL A 1025 -8.11 3.04 -61.25
C VAL A 1025 -7.30 4.05 -60.46
N GLU A 1026 -7.61 5.33 -60.63
CA GLU A 1026 -7.03 6.44 -59.90
C GLU A 1026 -8.00 6.90 -58.79
N PHE A 1027 -7.49 7.04 -57.58
CA PHE A 1027 -8.19 7.48 -56.38
C PHE A 1027 -7.79 8.91 -56.03
N GLN A 1028 -8.73 9.83 -56.18
CA GLN A 1028 -8.54 11.25 -55.91
C GLN A 1028 -9.40 11.70 -54.73
N LEU A 1029 -8.84 12.59 -53.90
CA LEU A 1029 -9.51 13.11 -52.72
C LEU A 1029 -10.11 14.47 -53.02
N GLU A 1030 -11.43 14.57 -52.89
CA GLU A 1030 -12.19 15.81 -53.09
C GLU A 1030 -13.00 16.14 -51.83
N ASP A 1031 -13.24 17.42 -51.59
CA ASP A 1031 -14.31 17.82 -50.67
C ASP A 1031 -15.70 17.63 -51.32
N ILE A 1032 -16.78 17.71 -50.54
CA ILE A 1032 -18.15 17.61 -51.05
C ILE A 1032 -18.55 18.69 -52.08
N ASN A 1033 -17.73 19.72 -52.29
CA ASN A 1033 -17.95 20.74 -53.32
C ASN A 1033 -17.13 20.47 -54.60
N GLY A 1034 -16.40 19.35 -54.67
CA GLY A 1034 -15.59 18.95 -55.81
C GLY A 1034 -14.21 19.64 -55.89
N ILE A 1035 -13.71 20.21 -54.80
CA ILE A 1035 -12.38 20.84 -54.75
C ILE A 1035 -11.34 19.79 -54.32
N PHE A 1036 -10.30 19.63 -55.14
CA PHE A 1036 -9.17 18.76 -54.81
C PHE A 1036 -8.43 19.24 -53.57
N LEU A 1037 -8.14 18.30 -52.68
CA LEU A 1037 -7.43 18.58 -51.44
C LEU A 1037 -5.92 18.55 -51.67
N ALA A 1038 -5.21 19.48 -51.04
CA ALA A 1038 -3.77 19.58 -51.17
C ALA A 1038 -3.07 18.38 -50.50
N LEU A 1039 -1.99 17.89 -51.14
CA LEU A 1039 -1.25 16.68 -50.74
C LEU A 1039 -0.64 16.76 -49.33
N ASP A 1040 -0.41 17.98 -48.82
CA ASP A 1040 0.07 18.23 -47.47
C ASP A 1040 -1.01 18.08 -46.39
N VAL A 1041 -2.28 18.02 -46.79
CA VAL A 1041 -3.45 17.88 -45.92
C VAL A 1041 -4.01 16.45 -45.95
N CYS A 1042 -4.10 15.80 -47.11
CA CYS A 1042 -4.50 14.39 -47.20
C CYS A 1042 -3.98 13.72 -48.48
N GLN A 1043 -3.66 12.43 -48.40
CA GLN A 1043 -3.11 11.67 -49.52
C GLN A 1043 -3.58 10.21 -49.48
N VAL A 1044 -3.83 9.62 -50.67
CA VAL A 1044 -3.97 8.17 -50.83
C VAL A 1044 -2.57 7.55 -50.82
N CYS A 1045 -2.26 6.79 -49.77
CA CYS A 1045 -0.96 6.17 -49.57
C CYS A 1045 -0.85 4.83 -50.29
N GLU A 1046 -1.97 4.09 -50.33
CA GLU A 1046 -2.06 2.79 -50.94
C GLU A 1046 -3.47 2.58 -51.50
N CYS A 1047 -3.58 1.88 -52.62
CA CYS A 1047 -4.88 1.56 -53.20
C CYS A 1047 -4.94 0.12 -53.72
N GLY A 1048 -6.13 -0.46 -53.67
CA GLY A 1048 -6.38 -1.85 -54.02
C GLY A 1048 -7.67 -2.00 -54.81
N VAL A 1049 -7.67 -2.93 -55.77
CA VAL A 1049 -8.83 -3.27 -56.59
C VAL A 1049 -8.95 -4.78 -56.70
N ARG A 1050 -10.19 -5.28 -56.57
CA ARG A 1050 -10.55 -6.66 -56.88
C ARG A 1050 -11.78 -6.72 -57.77
N LEU A 1051 -11.67 -7.50 -58.84
CA LEU A 1051 -12.81 -7.87 -59.67
C LEU A 1051 -13.63 -8.93 -58.93
N LEU A 1052 -14.95 -8.71 -58.82
CA LEU A 1052 -15.86 -9.67 -58.18
C LEU A 1052 -16.70 -10.37 -59.24
N ASP A 1053 -16.84 -11.69 -59.14
CA ASP A 1053 -17.71 -12.51 -59.99
C ASP A 1053 -18.80 -13.28 -59.21
N ALA A 1054 -19.73 -13.93 -59.93
CA ALA A 1054 -20.84 -14.67 -59.33
C ALA A 1054 -20.39 -15.89 -58.50
N LYS A 1055 -19.18 -16.44 -58.73
CA LYS A 1055 -18.62 -17.55 -57.94
C LYS A 1055 -18.03 -17.05 -56.62
N ASP A 1056 -17.44 -15.86 -56.61
CA ASP A 1056 -17.03 -15.17 -55.38
C ASP A 1056 -18.25 -14.95 -54.46
N LYS A 1057 -19.43 -14.61 -55.02
CA LYS A 1057 -20.68 -14.47 -54.24
C LYS A 1057 -21.09 -15.77 -53.53
N HIS A 1058 -21.04 -16.90 -54.23
CA HIS A 1058 -21.40 -18.21 -53.64
C HIS A 1058 -20.36 -18.70 -52.61
N GLY A 1059 -19.08 -18.42 -52.84
CA GLY A 1059 -18.01 -18.64 -51.86
C GLY A 1059 -18.15 -17.78 -50.60
N LEU A 1060 -18.61 -16.53 -50.74
CA LEU A 1060 -18.95 -15.63 -49.63
C LEU A 1060 -20.15 -16.15 -48.83
N GLU A 1061 -21.26 -16.52 -49.49
CA GLU A 1061 -22.46 -17.04 -48.83
C GLU A 1061 -22.19 -18.36 -48.09
N THR A 1062 -21.38 -19.25 -48.66
CA THR A 1062 -21.05 -20.56 -48.05
C THR A 1062 -20.12 -20.42 -46.84
N ARG A 1063 -19.18 -19.46 -46.85
CA ARG A 1063 -18.29 -19.17 -45.69
C ARG A 1063 -19.01 -18.46 -44.55
N LEU A 1064 -20.02 -17.64 -44.85
CA LEU A 1064 -20.89 -16.99 -43.87
C LEU A 1064 -21.87 -17.98 -43.20
N GLN A 1065 -22.27 -19.07 -43.87
CA GLN A 1065 -23.15 -20.11 -43.30
C GLN A 1065 -22.41 -21.20 -42.52
N ALA A 1066 -21.09 -21.36 -42.71
CA ALA A 1066 -20.26 -22.37 -42.05
C ALA A 1066 -19.59 -21.87 -40.75
N GLN A 1067 -19.75 -20.58 -40.41
CA GLN A 1067 -19.33 -19.93 -39.16
C GLN A 1067 -20.55 -19.55 -38.34
#